data_AF-G2GGX6-F1
#
_entry.id   AF-G2GGX6-F1
#
_cell.length_a   1.000
_cell.length_b   1.000
_cell.length_c   1.000
_cell.angle_alpha   90.00
_cell.angle_beta   90.00
_cell.angle_gamma   90.00
#
_symmetry.space_group_name_H-M   'P 1'
#
loop_
_entity.id
_entity.type
_entity.pdbx_description
1 polymer ?
#
loop_
_entity_poly.entity_id
_entity_poly.type
_entity_poly.pdbx_seq_one_letter_code
_entity_poly.pdbx_strand_id
1 'polypeptide(L)'
;MNPTRRTVLLAGAAAALTPAVPALAAPRAAALQPYASYWYPDSLPAGSPGAGITWRSLTSWRAADDADLAFNASTVPLAARFTPAPANPTARADQARIQSLVSFGPTAGNPSQGSATADYYALTHWAYIDELVFWGGSSGEGLILAPNAPVVDAAHRHGVRVLGNVFLPPAAYGGQLQWTRDLVRKDAAGRYPLAARLVAVAAAYGFDGWFVNAETGGGNTALGTDMLGFLRELTSLARTAGQRITWYDSMTVNGTVSWQGALNSQNEPFFQNADDMFVDFRWTAAKLAASGRRAGQLGRDRYQLRAGVDVESNGWNSSVDWDALVPRDKAHVVSLGFYRPEWTRNHLPADGRTPGGFHAADDRFWTGRSLDPARPDTTDPWRAPAVSVADRSTVASLPFASVFNTGHGLRWYEDGQVTSDAPWNQLGLQDRLPSRRWVVHTDGQRPSVAFDFADAWHGGSSVLVTGALDRPAVLDVYATRLPLTSGTVVELTHRTDAGPVTVELAVATGDPDTPGATPPYTYFPVGSGGGWRTATVRLTGLTGTVRAIGVRLTGAGGAELRWRLGGVAVRDAAPTPPAPSGLRITAASGGDLRLAWNPARDGVRHHTLHRLLPDGTRRFLGGTCQPAFFAGGLRPEQGESEARFELRAVGELYTTSAPVTVTHRW
;
A
#
# COMPACT_ATOMS: atom_id res chain seq x y z
N MET A 1 34.83 -43.34 -0.01
CA MET A 1 36.02 -43.75 -0.77
C MET A 1 36.25 -42.71 -1.85
N ASN A 2 37.31 -41.89 -1.73
CA ASN A 2 37.80 -41.03 -2.81
C ASN A 2 38.88 -41.80 -3.58
N PRO A 3 38.93 -41.66 -4.92
CA PRO A 3 40.05 -40.90 -5.54
C PRO A 3 39.60 -40.13 -6.82
N THR A 4 40.30 -39.18 -7.48
CA THR A 4 41.72 -38.82 -7.62
C THR A 4 41.91 -37.33 -8.06
N ARG A 5 43.13 -36.81 -7.87
CA ARG A 5 43.68 -35.50 -8.30
C ARG A 5 44.74 -35.68 -9.41
N ARG A 6 44.98 -34.59 -10.19
CA ARG A 6 46.16 -34.17 -11.02
C ARG A 6 46.25 -34.66 -12.48
N THR A 7 46.14 -33.77 -13.48
CA THR A 7 47.07 -32.74 -14.04
C THR A 7 47.96 -33.29 -15.16
N VAL A 8 47.79 -32.76 -16.39
CA VAL A 8 48.81 -32.73 -17.45
C VAL A 8 48.84 -31.32 -18.03
N LEU A 9 50.03 -30.75 -18.14
CA LEU A 9 50.36 -29.40 -18.61
C LEU A 9 51.54 -29.55 -19.60
N LEU A 10 51.62 -28.61 -20.57
CA LEU A 10 52.74 -28.26 -21.49
C LEU A 10 52.70 -28.97 -22.87
N ALA A 11 52.90 -28.32 -24.03
CA ALA A 11 53.63 -27.09 -24.42
C ALA A 11 52.97 -26.42 -25.66
N GLY A 12 52.99 -25.09 -25.87
CA GLY A 12 54.04 -24.27 -26.52
C GLY A 12 53.84 -24.22 -28.07
N ALA A 13 53.82 -23.12 -28.83
CA ALA A 13 54.44 -21.80 -28.71
C ALA A 13 53.82 -20.73 -29.66
N ALA A 14 53.97 -19.46 -29.25
CA ALA A 14 54.03 -18.16 -29.94
C ALA A 14 53.57 -17.97 -31.41
N ALA A 15 52.65 -16.99 -31.61
CA ALA A 15 52.70 -16.06 -32.76
C ALA A 15 51.94 -14.74 -32.48
N ALA A 16 52.64 -13.62 -32.76
CA ALA A 16 52.18 -12.25 -33.07
C ALA A 16 51.32 -11.45 -32.06
N LEU A 17 51.98 -10.47 -31.44
CA LEU A 17 51.40 -9.29 -30.81
C LEU A 17 50.92 -8.29 -31.89
N THR A 18 49.62 -8.04 -31.96
CA THR A 18 49.06 -6.76 -32.42
C THR A 18 48.29 -6.14 -31.27
N PRO A 19 48.44 -4.84 -30.98
CA PRO A 19 47.64 -4.20 -29.94
C PRO A 19 46.20 -4.13 -30.44
N ALA A 20 45.33 -4.98 -29.88
CA ALA A 20 43.90 -4.82 -30.05
C ALA A 20 43.51 -3.50 -29.39
N VAL A 21 43.14 -2.52 -30.22
CA VAL A 21 42.43 -1.33 -29.77
C VAL A 21 41.25 -1.82 -28.92
N PRO A 22 41.07 -1.34 -27.68
CA PRO A 22 39.93 -1.78 -26.89
C PRO A 22 38.68 -1.42 -27.68
N ALA A 23 37.93 -2.44 -28.10
CA ALA A 23 36.59 -2.22 -28.59
C ALA A 23 35.87 -1.46 -27.48
N LEU A 24 35.56 -0.19 -27.73
CA LEU A 24 34.64 0.58 -26.91
C LEU A 24 33.40 -0.30 -26.80
N ALA A 25 33.20 -0.86 -25.61
CA ALA A 25 31.97 -1.56 -25.30
C ALA A 25 30.86 -0.58 -25.66
N ALA A 26 30.04 -0.93 -26.65
CA ALA A 26 28.83 -0.18 -26.93
C ALA A 26 28.13 0.05 -25.58
N PRO A 27 27.70 1.27 -25.25
CA PRO A 27 27.04 1.52 -23.98
C PRO A 27 25.89 0.52 -23.88
N ARG A 28 25.97 -0.37 -22.88
CA ARG A 28 24.89 -1.32 -22.58
C ARG A 28 23.64 -0.45 -22.47
N ALA A 29 22.68 -0.66 -23.38
CA ALA A 29 21.44 0.11 -23.38
C ALA A 29 20.92 0.13 -21.93
N ALA A 30 20.76 1.32 -21.36
CA ALA A 30 20.29 1.44 -19.99
C ALA A 30 18.95 0.72 -19.89
N ALA A 31 18.80 -0.17 -18.90
CA ALA A 31 17.54 -0.85 -18.68
C ALA A 31 16.44 0.21 -18.51
N LEU A 32 15.42 0.17 -19.36
CA LEU A 32 14.37 1.19 -19.38
C LEU A 32 13.34 1.01 -18.27
N GLN A 33 13.25 -0.16 -17.64
CA GLN A 33 12.34 -0.39 -16.51
C GLN A 33 12.69 0.55 -15.34
N PRO A 34 11.77 1.42 -14.90
CA PRO A 34 11.98 2.23 -13.71
C PRO A 34 11.72 1.40 -12.44
N TYR A 35 12.50 1.67 -11.38
CA TYR A 35 12.41 1.00 -10.09
C TYR A 35 12.31 2.01 -8.93
N ALA A 36 11.83 1.57 -7.77
CA ALA A 36 11.87 2.34 -6.53
C ALA A 36 13.32 2.77 -6.25
N SER A 37 13.50 4.04 -5.87
CA SER A 37 14.83 4.62 -5.71
C SER A 37 15.42 4.33 -4.34
N TYR A 38 16.71 4.01 -4.34
CA TYR A 38 17.48 3.78 -3.13
C TYR A 38 18.89 4.38 -3.23
N TRP A 39 19.48 4.68 -2.07
CA TRP A 39 20.77 5.35 -1.97
C TRP A 39 21.59 4.87 -0.76
N TYR A 40 22.90 5.09 -0.84
CA TYR A 40 23.76 5.21 0.35
C TYR A 40 23.78 6.67 0.80
N PRO A 41 24.07 6.97 2.09
CA PRO A 41 24.19 8.34 2.57
C PRO A 41 25.24 9.13 1.78
N ASP A 42 26.46 8.59 1.66
CA ASP A 42 27.53 9.15 0.81
C ASP A 42 28.49 8.07 0.28
N SER A 43 29.29 7.45 1.16
CA SER A 43 30.27 6.44 0.74
C SER A 43 29.60 5.17 0.20
N LEU A 44 30.11 4.65 -0.90
CA LEU A 44 29.62 3.42 -1.52
C LEU A 44 30.37 2.19 -0.99
N PRO A 45 29.77 0.98 -1.06
CA PRO A 45 30.49 -0.23 -0.75
C PRO A 45 31.70 -0.44 -1.67
N ALA A 46 32.65 -1.27 -1.23
CA ALA A 46 33.80 -1.65 -2.04
C ALA A 46 33.39 -2.62 -3.17
N GLY A 47 34.06 -2.53 -4.32
CA GLY A 47 33.84 -3.41 -5.47
C GLY A 47 32.80 -2.86 -6.44
N SER A 48 32.05 -3.78 -7.06
CA SER A 48 31.01 -3.46 -8.05
C SER A 48 29.64 -3.95 -7.55
N PRO A 49 28.55 -3.23 -7.84
CA PRO A 49 27.22 -3.70 -7.49
C PRO A 49 26.89 -5.02 -8.20
N GLY A 50 26.06 -5.84 -7.55
CA GLY A 50 25.50 -7.05 -8.15
C GLY A 50 24.59 -6.75 -9.33
N ALA A 51 24.20 -7.78 -10.07
CA ALA A 51 23.28 -7.64 -11.21
C ALA A 51 21.94 -7.01 -10.76
N GLY A 52 21.48 -5.98 -11.49
CA GLY A 52 20.25 -5.26 -11.16
C GLY A 52 20.37 -4.23 -10.03
N ILE A 53 21.56 -4.09 -9.43
CA ILE A 53 21.83 -3.12 -8.36
C ILE A 53 22.57 -1.91 -8.94
N THR A 54 22.20 -0.71 -8.50
CA THR A 54 22.90 0.54 -8.82
C THR A 54 23.22 1.27 -7.53
N TRP A 55 24.51 1.40 -7.20
CA TRP A 55 24.93 2.19 -6.06
C TRP A 55 24.95 3.68 -6.41
N ARG A 56 24.28 4.49 -5.57
CA ARG A 56 24.20 5.94 -5.71
C ARG A 56 24.34 6.59 -4.35
N SER A 57 25.00 7.75 -4.32
CA SER A 57 25.06 8.60 -3.13
C SER A 57 23.83 9.50 -3.07
N LEU A 58 23.26 9.68 -1.88
CA LEU A 58 22.18 10.64 -1.67
C LEU A 58 22.69 12.09 -1.76
N THR A 59 23.99 12.34 -1.52
CA THR A 59 24.56 13.71 -1.62
C THR A 59 24.45 14.28 -3.04
N SER A 60 24.54 13.42 -4.06
CA SER A 60 24.44 13.80 -5.47
C SER A 60 23.01 13.84 -6.01
N TRP A 61 22.01 13.30 -5.30
CA TRP A 61 20.63 13.28 -5.80
C TRP A 61 20.06 14.68 -6.01
N ARG A 62 19.41 14.88 -7.17
CA ARG A 62 18.62 16.06 -7.53
C ARG A 62 17.39 15.58 -8.28
N ALA A 63 16.23 16.16 -8.00
CA ALA A 63 14.98 15.81 -8.67
C ALA A 63 15.06 15.99 -10.21
N ALA A 64 15.76 17.01 -10.69
CA ALA A 64 15.90 17.29 -12.12
C ALA A 64 16.71 16.22 -12.89
N ASP A 65 17.59 15.49 -12.18
CA ASP A 65 18.48 14.48 -12.79
C ASP A 65 17.91 13.05 -12.65
N ASP A 66 16.75 12.92 -11.99
CA ASP A 66 16.13 11.64 -11.69
C ASP A 66 15.18 11.22 -12.82
N ALA A 67 15.70 10.41 -13.74
CA ALA A 67 14.97 9.93 -14.92
C ALA A 67 13.75 9.04 -14.58
N ASP A 68 13.67 8.51 -13.36
CA ASP A 68 12.59 7.63 -12.91
C ASP A 68 11.57 8.37 -12.05
N LEU A 69 11.81 9.65 -11.70
CA LEU A 69 10.94 10.44 -10.84
C LEU A 69 9.49 10.50 -11.34
N ALA A 70 9.27 10.69 -12.63
CA ALA A 70 7.92 10.75 -13.20
C ALA A 70 7.13 9.42 -13.08
N PHE A 71 7.81 8.30 -12.86
CA PHE A 71 7.21 6.97 -12.65
C PHE A 71 7.05 6.64 -11.16
N ASN A 72 7.86 7.26 -10.30
CA ASN A 72 7.89 7.00 -8.85
C ASN A 72 7.13 8.03 -8.01
N ALA A 73 6.83 9.22 -8.55
CA ALA A 73 6.16 10.27 -7.78
C ALA A 73 4.65 10.00 -7.64
N SER A 74 4.17 9.93 -6.40
CA SER A 74 2.74 9.85 -6.11
C SER A 74 2.03 11.11 -6.59
N THR A 75 0.82 10.94 -7.12
CA THR A 75 -0.04 12.04 -7.55
C THR A 75 -1.34 12.10 -6.76
N VAL A 76 -1.58 11.13 -5.88
CA VAL A 76 -2.77 11.07 -5.05
C VAL A 76 -2.51 11.81 -3.73
N PRO A 77 -3.30 12.85 -3.39
CA PRO A 77 -3.13 13.55 -2.12
C PRO A 77 -3.61 12.69 -0.95
N LEU A 78 -3.00 12.88 0.23
CA LEU A 78 -3.41 12.26 1.48
C LEU A 78 -4.87 12.64 1.83
N ALA A 79 -5.77 11.67 1.78
CA ALA A 79 -7.19 11.88 2.04
C ALA A 79 -7.46 12.13 3.53
N ALA A 80 -8.41 13.02 3.82
CA ALA A 80 -8.93 13.20 5.18
C ALA A 80 -9.72 11.94 5.60
N ARG A 81 -9.60 11.57 6.88
CA ARG A 81 -10.30 10.42 7.48
C ARG A 81 -11.25 10.85 8.58
N PHE A 82 -12.29 10.06 8.83
CA PHE A 82 -13.12 10.11 10.03
C PHE A 82 -13.22 8.71 10.66
N THR A 83 -13.56 8.59 11.95
CA THR A 83 -14.06 7.29 12.47
C THR A 83 -15.58 7.24 12.46
N PRO A 84 -16.16 6.18 11.88
CA PRO A 84 -17.53 5.78 12.14
C PRO A 84 -17.73 5.33 13.59
N ALA A 85 -18.98 5.10 13.99
CA ALA A 85 -19.30 4.38 15.23
C ALA A 85 -18.56 3.03 15.25
N PRO A 86 -17.84 2.64 16.32
CA PRO A 86 -16.96 1.48 16.30
C PRO A 86 -17.66 0.18 15.87
N ALA A 87 -16.93 -0.69 15.17
CA ALA A 87 -17.47 -1.97 14.70
C ALA A 87 -17.88 -2.89 15.85
N ASN A 88 -17.27 -2.79 17.04
CA ASN A 88 -17.61 -3.60 18.21
C ASN A 88 -17.27 -2.83 19.51
N PRO A 89 -17.73 -3.31 20.67
CA PRO A 89 -17.51 -2.63 21.95
C PRO A 89 -16.05 -2.58 22.43
N THR A 90 -15.16 -3.43 21.91
CA THR A 90 -13.73 -3.45 22.32
C THR A 90 -12.86 -2.55 21.46
N ALA A 91 -13.29 -2.21 20.23
CA ALA A 91 -12.60 -1.29 19.35
C ALA A 91 -12.69 0.15 19.87
N ARG A 92 -11.55 0.73 20.25
CA ARG A 92 -11.47 2.08 20.83
C ARG A 92 -11.18 3.13 19.76
N ALA A 93 -11.99 4.18 19.75
CA ALA A 93 -11.68 5.41 19.02
C ALA A 93 -10.65 6.23 19.80
N ASP A 94 -9.79 6.94 19.08
CA ASP A 94 -8.83 7.92 19.60
C ASP A 94 -7.84 7.40 20.66
N GLN A 95 -7.65 6.09 20.71
CA GLN A 95 -6.66 5.42 21.55
C GLN A 95 -5.86 4.39 20.77
N ALA A 96 -4.55 4.36 21.00
CA ALA A 96 -3.59 3.63 20.19
C ALA A 96 -3.73 3.92 18.70
N ARG A 97 -2.66 3.65 17.97
CA ARG A 97 -2.66 3.69 16.52
C ARG A 97 -1.72 2.64 15.99
N ILE A 98 -1.88 2.26 14.73
CA ILE A 98 -1.11 1.16 14.12
C ILE A 98 -0.08 1.73 13.15
N GLN A 99 1.19 1.40 13.38
CA GLN A 99 2.24 1.55 12.40
C GLN A 99 2.54 0.18 11.76
N SER A 100 2.69 0.11 10.45
CA SER A 100 2.92 -1.15 9.72
C SER A 100 4.19 -1.06 8.89
N LEU A 101 5.22 -1.85 9.22
CA LEU A 101 6.49 -1.93 8.49
C LEU A 101 6.40 -3.07 7.47
N VAL A 102 6.28 -2.73 6.19
CA VAL A 102 5.94 -3.70 5.12
C VAL A 102 7.01 -3.73 4.05
N SER A 103 7.50 -4.92 3.71
CA SER A 103 8.33 -5.11 2.52
C SER A 103 7.45 -5.46 1.31
N PHE A 104 7.24 -4.50 0.42
CA PHE A 104 6.48 -4.71 -0.83
C PHE A 104 7.31 -5.37 -1.95
N GLY A 105 8.61 -5.56 -1.72
CA GLY A 105 9.56 -6.10 -2.68
C GLY A 105 11.00 -5.90 -2.19
N PRO A 106 12.00 -6.42 -2.93
CA PRO A 106 13.41 -6.16 -2.63
C PRO A 106 13.76 -4.66 -2.67
N THR A 107 14.90 -4.25 -2.12
CA THR A 107 15.34 -2.84 -2.20
C THR A 107 15.65 -2.48 -3.65
N ALA A 108 16.45 -3.30 -4.32
CA ALA A 108 16.77 -3.18 -5.73
C ALA A 108 15.79 -3.99 -6.57
N GLY A 109 15.40 -3.46 -7.73
CA GLY A 109 14.52 -4.18 -8.65
C GLY A 109 13.04 -4.16 -8.28
N ASN A 110 12.62 -3.38 -7.29
CA ASN A 110 11.20 -3.16 -6.98
C ASN A 110 10.57 -2.22 -8.03
N PRO A 111 9.67 -2.69 -8.90
CA PRO A 111 9.16 -1.88 -10.01
C PRO A 111 8.45 -0.61 -9.52
N SER A 112 8.67 0.50 -10.22
CA SER A 112 8.03 1.78 -9.85
C SER A 112 6.51 1.73 -9.96
N GLN A 113 5.99 0.86 -10.83
CA GLN A 113 4.59 0.88 -11.26
C GLN A 113 3.97 -0.52 -11.32
N GLY A 114 4.29 -1.37 -10.34
CA GLY A 114 3.77 -2.74 -10.27
C GLY A 114 4.38 -3.67 -11.32
N SER A 115 3.81 -4.87 -11.48
CA SER A 115 4.37 -5.90 -12.35
C SER A 115 3.33 -6.88 -12.90
N ALA A 116 3.75 -7.71 -13.87
CA ALA A 116 2.92 -8.71 -14.55
C ALA A 116 2.72 -9.99 -13.70
N THR A 117 2.29 -9.83 -12.46
CA THR A 117 1.90 -10.94 -11.57
C THR A 117 0.78 -10.51 -10.64
N ALA A 118 -0.14 -11.41 -10.33
CA ALA A 118 -1.17 -11.21 -9.31
C ALA A 118 -0.70 -11.62 -7.91
N ASP A 119 0.49 -12.24 -7.81
CA ASP A 119 1.09 -12.59 -6.53
C ASP A 119 1.76 -11.36 -5.90
N TYR A 120 0.96 -10.52 -5.24
CA TYR A 120 1.42 -9.28 -4.63
C TYR A 120 0.76 -9.06 -3.27
N TYR A 121 1.45 -8.34 -2.35
CA TYR A 121 0.85 -7.94 -1.07
C TYR A 121 -0.03 -6.71 -1.31
N ALA A 122 -1.19 -6.95 -1.93
CA ALA A 122 -2.18 -5.91 -2.19
C ALA A 122 -2.99 -5.64 -0.91
N LEU A 123 -2.34 -5.04 0.10
CA LEU A 123 -2.94 -4.68 1.39
C LEU A 123 -4.28 -3.95 1.21
N THR A 124 -5.29 -4.35 1.97
CA THR A 124 -6.66 -3.81 1.87
C THR A 124 -7.20 -3.29 3.21
N HIS A 125 -6.52 -3.55 4.33
CA HIS A 125 -6.96 -3.20 5.70
C HIS A 125 -6.47 -1.81 6.18
N TRP A 126 -6.41 -0.86 5.26
CA TRP A 126 -5.96 0.52 5.53
C TRP A 126 -6.75 1.24 6.62
N ALA A 127 -8.01 0.85 6.83
CA ALA A 127 -8.90 1.45 7.82
C ALA A 127 -8.37 1.35 9.26
N TYR A 128 -7.48 0.40 9.55
CA TYR A 128 -6.88 0.23 10.88
C TYR A 128 -5.46 0.79 10.98
N ILE A 129 -4.83 1.15 9.85
CA ILE A 129 -3.44 1.60 9.80
C ILE A 129 -3.39 3.12 9.87
N ASP A 130 -2.51 3.68 10.70
CA ASP A 130 -2.30 5.13 10.79
C ASP A 130 -1.08 5.59 10.02
N GLU A 131 -0.06 4.74 9.97
CA GLU A 131 1.19 5.02 9.27
C GLU A 131 1.79 3.73 8.72
N LEU A 132 2.22 3.76 7.47
CA LEU A 132 2.91 2.69 6.78
C LEU A 132 4.39 3.06 6.66
N VAL A 133 5.29 2.14 6.96
CA VAL A 133 6.71 2.26 6.64
C VAL A 133 7.00 1.33 5.48
N PHE A 134 7.48 1.89 4.37
CA PHE A 134 7.93 1.13 3.22
C PHE A 134 9.29 0.49 3.54
N TRP A 135 9.23 -0.71 4.08
CA TRP A 135 10.37 -1.40 4.66
C TRP A 135 11.28 -1.98 3.58
N GLY A 136 12.57 -1.78 3.76
CA GLY A 136 13.62 -2.29 2.88
C GLY A 136 14.95 -1.60 3.18
N GLY A 137 15.92 -1.79 2.31
CA GLY A 137 17.29 -1.36 2.54
C GLY A 137 18.16 -2.52 2.99
N SER A 138 19.37 -2.61 2.43
CA SER A 138 20.38 -3.61 2.77
C SER A 138 21.78 -3.08 2.46
N SER A 139 22.79 -3.63 3.13
CA SER A 139 24.19 -3.25 2.93
C SER A 139 24.74 -3.53 1.54
N GLY A 140 24.07 -4.41 0.76
CA GLY A 140 24.45 -4.75 -0.61
C GLY A 140 23.75 -3.92 -1.68
N GLU A 141 22.57 -3.39 -1.39
CA GLU A 141 21.73 -2.66 -2.35
C GLU A 141 21.81 -1.15 -2.11
N GLY A 142 21.35 -0.70 -0.94
CA GLY A 142 21.26 0.70 -0.52
C GLY A 142 20.55 0.81 0.82
N LEU A 143 20.79 1.91 1.55
CA LEU A 143 20.38 2.07 2.95
C LEU A 143 19.17 3.00 3.13
N ILE A 144 18.93 3.85 2.14
CA ILE A 144 17.85 4.84 2.15
C ILE A 144 16.93 4.48 1.00
N LEU A 145 15.69 4.09 1.29
CA LEU A 145 14.73 3.60 0.31
C LEU A 145 13.48 4.50 0.29
N ALA A 146 13.21 5.12 -0.85
CA ALA A 146 11.95 5.81 -1.08
C ALA A 146 10.85 4.81 -1.49
N PRO A 147 9.60 4.99 -1.02
CA PRO A 147 8.48 4.17 -1.47
C PRO A 147 8.22 4.35 -2.97
N ASN A 148 7.71 3.31 -3.62
CA ASN A 148 7.18 3.45 -4.97
C ASN A 148 5.80 4.14 -4.96
N ALA A 149 5.48 4.83 -6.06
CA ALA A 149 4.24 5.58 -6.23
C ALA A 149 2.96 4.76 -5.92
N PRO A 150 2.79 3.50 -6.41
CA PRO A 150 1.58 2.72 -6.20
C PRO A 150 1.20 2.51 -4.74
N VAL A 151 2.19 2.30 -3.86
CA VAL A 151 1.95 2.12 -2.43
C VAL A 151 1.51 3.44 -1.79
N VAL A 152 2.18 4.54 -2.12
CA VAL A 152 1.81 5.88 -1.63
C VAL A 152 0.42 6.27 -2.12
N ASP A 153 0.13 6.06 -3.40
CA ASP A 153 -1.17 6.37 -4.01
C ASP A 153 -2.33 5.64 -3.31
N ALA A 154 -2.16 4.35 -3.03
CA ALA A 154 -3.16 3.55 -2.34
C ALA A 154 -3.33 3.97 -0.89
N ALA A 155 -2.22 4.16 -0.16
CA ALA A 155 -2.25 4.59 1.23
C ALA A 155 -2.90 5.99 1.37
N HIS A 156 -2.50 6.95 0.54
CA HIS A 156 -3.05 8.30 0.51
C HIS A 156 -4.55 8.33 0.21
N ARG A 157 -5.03 7.49 -0.73
CA ARG A 157 -6.47 7.35 -1.01
C ARG A 157 -7.28 6.91 0.21
N HIS A 158 -6.64 6.14 1.09
CA HIS A 158 -7.18 5.68 2.37
C HIS A 158 -6.78 6.56 3.56
N GLY A 159 -6.09 7.69 3.32
CA GLY A 159 -5.68 8.64 4.34
C GLY A 159 -4.60 8.13 5.29
N VAL A 160 -3.79 7.16 4.84
CA VAL A 160 -2.67 6.59 5.58
C VAL A 160 -1.38 7.22 5.08
N ARG A 161 -0.55 7.67 6.02
CA ARG A 161 0.76 8.25 5.70
C ARG A 161 1.78 7.17 5.37
N VAL A 162 2.71 7.44 4.45
CA VAL A 162 3.78 6.53 4.07
C VAL A 162 5.16 7.14 4.35
N LEU A 163 5.94 6.45 5.17
CA LEU A 163 7.34 6.79 5.42
C LEU A 163 8.25 5.92 4.53
N GLY A 164 9.28 6.54 3.94
CA GLY A 164 10.44 5.81 3.44
C GLY A 164 11.29 5.26 4.59
N ASN A 165 12.32 4.48 4.28
CA ASN A 165 13.18 3.86 5.27
C ASN A 165 14.63 4.36 5.18
N VAL A 166 15.21 4.74 6.31
CA VAL A 166 16.66 4.95 6.50
C VAL A 166 17.15 3.84 7.42
N PHE A 167 17.77 2.81 6.85
CA PHE A 167 18.25 1.65 7.59
C PHE A 167 19.78 1.58 7.59
N LEU A 168 20.37 1.76 8.77
CA LEU A 168 21.80 1.55 9.02
C LEU A 168 21.97 0.14 9.61
N PRO A 169 22.39 -0.87 8.82
CA PRO A 169 22.26 -2.26 9.24
C PRO A 169 23.19 -2.63 10.40
N PRO A 170 22.90 -3.71 11.15
CA PRO A 170 23.86 -4.31 12.05
C PRO A 170 25.13 -4.76 11.32
N ALA A 171 26.27 -4.75 12.02
CA ALA A 171 27.55 -5.21 11.46
C ALA A 171 27.47 -6.68 10.96
N ALA A 172 26.69 -7.52 11.63
CA ALA A 172 26.45 -8.92 11.23
C ALA A 172 25.79 -9.05 9.83
N TYR A 173 25.11 -8.01 9.37
CA TYR A 173 24.48 -7.93 8.04
C TYR A 173 25.22 -6.94 7.13
N GLY A 174 26.52 -6.73 7.35
CA GLY A 174 27.37 -5.89 6.50
C GLY A 174 27.29 -4.38 6.79
N GLY A 175 26.67 -3.99 7.91
CA GLY A 175 26.61 -2.59 8.35
C GLY A 175 28.00 -2.00 8.58
N GLN A 176 28.24 -0.80 8.04
CA GLN A 176 29.50 -0.06 8.22
C GLN A 176 29.26 1.26 8.94
N LEU A 177 30.01 1.50 10.02
CA LEU A 177 29.88 2.72 10.82
C LEU A 177 30.18 4.00 10.03
N GLN A 178 30.93 3.89 8.94
CA GLN A 178 31.16 4.99 8.01
C GLN A 178 29.85 5.56 7.44
N TRP A 179 28.87 4.72 7.13
CA TRP A 179 27.58 5.18 6.61
C TRP A 179 26.79 5.99 7.63
N THR A 180 26.86 5.61 8.92
CA THR A 180 26.30 6.42 10.01
C THR A 180 26.98 7.79 10.08
N ARG A 181 28.32 7.84 9.97
CA ARG A 181 29.09 9.10 9.97
C ARG A 181 28.76 9.98 8.77
N ASP A 182 28.56 9.37 7.60
CA ASP A 182 28.18 10.08 6.39
C ASP A 182 26.79 10.69 6.51
N LEU A 183 25.83 9.95 7.06
CA LEU A 183 24.46 10.42 7.29
C LEU A 183 24.43 11.68 8.15
N VAL A 184 25.23 11.70 9.23
CA VAL A 184 25.25 12.80 10.22
C VAL A 184 26.37 13.81 9.97
N ARG A 185 27.00 13.80 8.79
CA ARG A 185 28.08 14.73 8.47
C ARG A 185 27.56 16.17 8.46
N LYS A 186 28.24 17.04 9.20
CA LYS A 186 27.95 18.48 9.23
C LYS A 186 28.65 19.22 8.11
N ASP A 187 28.03 20.29 7.61
CA ASP A 187 28.70 21.27 6.75
C ASP A 187 29.51 22.29 7.59
N ALA A 188 30.18 23.23 6.91
CA ALA A 188 30.97 24.27 7.57
C ALA A 188 30.13 25.22 8.45
N ALA A 189 28.81 25.26 8.26
CA ALA A 189 27.88 26.02 9.09
C ALA A 189 27.28 25.19 10.24
N GLY A 190 27.71 23.93 10.41
CA GLY A 190 27.23 23.02 11.44
C GLY A 190 25.86 22.39 11.16
N ARG A 191 25.31 22.55 9.95
CA ARG A 191 24.03 21.96 9.54
C ARG A 191 24.21 20.54 9.05
N TYR A 192 23.14 19.75 8.97
CA TYR A 192 23.14 18.38 8.47
C TYR A 192 22.55 18.30 7.04
N PRO A 193 23.36 18.38 5.96
CA PRO A 193 22.83 18.54 4.60
C PRO A 193 21.94 17.37 4.13
N LEU A 194 22.19 16.16 4.62
CA LEU A 194 21.36 15.00 4.29
C LEU A 194 19.97 15.05 4.95
N ALA A 195 19.79 15.79 6.04
CA ALA A 195 18.46 16.04 6.60
C ALA A 195 17.59 16.81 5.59
N ALA A 196 18.12 17.91 5.04
CA ALA A 196 17.44 18.67 3.99
C ALA A 196 17.22 17.85 2.70
N ARG A 197 18.17 16.98 2.35
CA ARG A 197 18.05 16.12 1.17
C ARG A 197 16.93 15.08 1.32
N LEU A 198 16.81 14.43 2.48
CA LEU A 198 15.72 13.49 2.77
C LEU A 198 14.34 14.16 2.67
N VAL A 199 14.20 15.38 3.19
CA VAL A 199 12.96 16.16 3.07
C VAL A 199 12.65 16.50 1.61
N ALA A 200 13.67 16.86 0.83
CA ALA A 200 13.50 17.15 -0.60
C ALA A 200 13.10 15.91 -1.42
N VAL A 201 13.64 14.73 -1.10
CA VAL A 201 13.23 13.46 -1.74
C VAL A 201 11.76 13.17 -1.44
N ALA A 202 11.36 13.22 -0.16
CA ALA A 202 9.98 12.99 0.24
C ALA A 202 9.00 13.94 -0.44
N ALA A 203 9.36 15.23 -0.54
CA ALA A 203 8.55 16.22 -1.25
C ALA A 203 8.46 15.97 -2.76
N ALA A 204 9.55 15.59 -3.42
CA ALA A 204 9.57 15.35 -4.86
C ALA A 204 8.82 14.07 -5.26
N TYR A 205 8.89 13.03 -4.43
CA TYR A 205 8.22 11.74 -4.65
C TYR A 205 6.79 11.73 -4.10
N GLY A 206 6.44 12.69 -3.24
CA GLY A 206 5.09 12.85 -2.70
C GLY A 206 4.73 11.90 -1.55
N PHE A 207 5.69 11.50 -0.71
CA PHE A 207 5.45 10.69 0.51
C PHE A 207 5.74 11.48 1.80
N ASP A 208 5.37 10.91 2.95
CA ASP A 208 5.16 11.65 4.20
C ASP A 208 6.37 11.78 5.13
N GLY A 209 7.56 11.30 4.75
CA GLY A 209 8.77 11.41 5.58
C GLY A 209 9.47 10.07 5.80
N TRP A 210 10.12 9.88 6.96
CA TRP A 210 11.13 8.83 7.12
C TRP A 210 11.07 8.09 8.46
N PHE A 211 11.20 6.77 8.37
CA PHE A 211 11.55 5.90 9.49
C PHE A 211 13.07 5.78 9.58
N VAL A 212 13.65 6.11 10.73
CA VAL A 212 15.10 6.09 10.95
C VAL A 212 15.46 4.94 11.88
N ASN A 213 16.15 3.94 11.32
CA ASN A 213 16.64 2.77 12.03
C ASN A 213 18.17 2.71 12.06
N ALA A 214 18.76 3.03 13.22
CA ALA A 214 20.21 3.09 13.42
C ALA A 214 20.76 1.89 14.20
N GLU A 215 21.06 0.77 13.52
CA GLU A 215 21.51 -0.48 14.18
C GLU A 215 22.99 -0.80 14.02
N THR A 216 23.76 0.07 13.37
CA THR A 216 25.20 -0.12 13.22
C THR A 216 25.94 0.16 14.53
N GLY A 217 26.48 -0.90 15.14
CA GLY A 217 27.30 -0.82 16.36
C GLY A 217 28.67 -0.16 16.16
N GLY A 218 29.37 0.10 17.27
CA GLY A 218 30.72 0.68 17.27
C GLY A 218 30.79 2.20 17.37
N GLY A 219 29.64 2.88 17.55
CA GLY A 219 29.58 4.31 17.79
C GLY A 219 30.06 4.73 19.19
N ASN A 220 30.17 6.04 19.39
CA ASN A 220 30.57 6.67 20.65
C ASN A 220 29.69 7.89 20.94
N THR A 221 29.88 8.55 22.09
CA THR A 221 29.06 9.68 22.51
C THR A 221 29.06 10.84 21.52
N ALA A 222 30.17 11.08 20.80
CA ALA A 222 30.22 12.11 19.76
C ALA A 222 29.28 11.76 18.60
N LEU A 223 29.30 10.51 18.12
CA LEU A 223 28.38 10.06 17.08
C LEU A 223 26.91 10.04 17.56
N GLY A 224 26.66 9.68 18.83
CA GLY A 224 25.33 9.80 19.46
C GLY A 224 24.81 11.24 19.48
N THR A 225 25.68 12.19 19.81
CA THR A 225 25.38 13.62 19.76
C THR A 225 25.07 14.08 18.34
N ASP A 226 25.86 13.62 17.36
CA ASP A 226 25.65 13.97 15.95
C ASP A 226 24.36 13.37 15.39
N MET A 227 24.02 12.13 15.74
CA MET A 227 22.75 11.52 15.35
C MET A 227 21.55 12.26 15.94
N LEU A 228 21.63 12.68 17.21
CA LEU A 228 20.57 13.46 17.83
C LEU A 228 20.40 14.83 17.16
N GLY A 229 21.51 15.49 16.81
CA GLY A 229 21.50 16.74 16.07
C GLY A 229 20.89 16.58 14.68
N PHE A 230 21.28 15.53 13.96
CA PHE A 230 20.72 15.16 12.65
C PHE A 230 19.21 14.93 12.74
N LEU A 231 18.76 14.11 13.70
CA LEU A 231 17.34 13.80 13.90
C LEU A 231 16.54 15.06 14.23
N ARG A 232 17.08 15.96 15.05
CA ARG A 232 16.45 17.25 15.37
C ARG A 232 16.28 18.12 14.14
N GLU A 233 17.34 18.28 13.33
CA GLU A 233 17.27 19.08 12.10
C GLU A 233 16.31 18.46 11.09
N LEU A 234 16.39 17.14 10.89
CA LEU A 234 15.49 16.39 10.01
C LEU A 234 14.02 16.56 10.41
N THR A 235 13.68 16.37 11.69
CA THR A 235 12.30 16.54 12.18
C THR A 235 11.82 17.98 12.05
N SER A 236 12.69 18.98 12.30
CA SER A 236 12.33 20.39 12.13
C SER A 236 12.00 20.74 10.68
N LEU A 237 12.84 20.29 9.73
CA LEU A 237 12.64 20.51 8.31
C LEU A 237 11.41 19.73 7.79
N ALA A 238 11.27 18.46 8.21
CA ALA A 238 10.15 17.60 7.84
C ALA A 238 8.80 18.23 8.26
N ARG A 239 8.68 18.71 9.50
CA ARG A 239 7.45 19.38 9.98
C ARG A 239 7.07 20.60 9.15
N THR A 240 8.06 21.40 8.75
CA THR A 240 7.85 22.57 7.88
C THR A 240 7.32 22.16 6.51
N ALA A 241 7.70 20.98 6.03
CA ALA A 241 7.22 20.39 4.78
C ALA A 241 5.94 19.52 4.93
N GLY A 242 5.33 19.46 6.12
CA GLY A 242 4.16 18.61 6.39
C GLY A 242 4.46 17.10 6.50
N GLN A 243 5.74 16.74 6.63
CA GLN A 243 6.27 15.38 6.76
C GLN A 243 6.47 14.99 8.24
N ARG A 244 6.77 13.70 8.48
CA ARG A 244 6.92 13.08 9.80
C ARG A 244 8.17 12.21 9.89
N ILE A 245 8.72 12.11 11.09
CA ILE A 245 9.89 11.28 11.39
C ILE A 245 9.58 10.31 12.53
N THR A 246 9.80 9.01 12.28
CA THR A 246 9.76 7.96 13.30
C THR A 246 11.18 7.48 13.62
N TRP A 247 11.52 7.40 14.90
CA TRP A 247 12.79 6.84 15.38
C TRP A 247 12.62 5.41 15.90
N TYR A 248 13.52 4.49 15.54
CA TYR A 248 13.56 3.13 16.11
C TYR A 248 14.41 3.08 17.38
N ASP A 249 13.92 2.43 18.44
CA ASP A 249 14.62 2.18 19.70
C ASP A 249 15.84 1.26 19.50
N SER A 250 16.96 1.80 19.01
CA SER A 250 18.21 1.08 18.78
C SER A 250 19.45 1.82 19.31
N MET A 251 19.91 2.85 18.61
CA MET A 251 21.05 3.67 19.04
C MET A 251 20.68 4.51 20.27
N THR A 252 21.52 4.46 21.31
CA THR A 252 21.35 5.27 22.53
C THR A 252 22.05 6.62 22.39
N VAL A 253 21.76 7.54 23.32
CA VAL A 253 22.41 8.87 23.40
C VAL A 253 23.95 8.78 23.54
N ASN A 254 24.46 7.63 24.00
CA ASN A 254 25.89 7.36 24.10
C ASN A 254 26.50 6.85 22.77
N GLY A 255 25.69 6.73 21.72
CA GLY A 255 26.06 6.25 20.39
C GLY A 255 26.29 4.74 20.29
N THR A 256 26.03 3.99 21.36
CA THR A 256 26.01 2.52 21.34
C THR A 256 24.64 2.01 20.91
N VAL A 257 24.59 0.90 20.18
CA VAL A 257 23.33 0.21 19.86
C VAL A 257 22.93 -0.67 21.02
N SER A 258 21.82 -0.34 21.65
CA SER A 258 21.23 -1.09 22.76
C SER A 258 19.73 -0.82 22.78
N TRP A 259 18.94 -1.77 22.29
CA TRP A 259 17.49 -1.63 22.28
C TRP A 259 16.90 -1.84 23.67
N GLN A 260 16.10 -0.88 24.12
CA GLN A 260 15.62 -0.83 25.50
C GLN A 260 14.32 -1.64 25.69
N GLY A 261 13.52 -1.77 24.63
CA GLY A 261 12.14 -2.23 24.71
C GLY A 261 11.30 -1.31 25.59
N ALA A 262 11.68 -0.03 25.68
CA ALA A 262 11.07 0.99 26.54
C ALA A 262 11.51 2.39 26.13
N LEU A 263 10.72 3.41 26.48
CA LEU A 263 11.18 4.79 26.57
C LEU A 263 11.86 5.00 27.92
N ASN A 264 13.15 5.37 27.92
CA ASN A 264 13.92 5.68 29.13
C ASN A 264 15.02 6.71 28.84
N SER A 265 15.89 6.99 29.83
CA SER A 265 16.93 8.02 29.70
C SER A 265 17.95 7.77 28.58
N GLN A 266 18.08 6.54 28.07
CA GLN A 266 19.02 6.19 27.01
C GLN A 266 18.53 6.59 25.61
N ASN A 267 17.21 6.73 25.41
CA ASN A 267 16.60 7.03 24.11
C ASN A 267 15.60 8.19 24.14
N GLU A 268 15.27 8.72 25.31
CA GLU A 268 14.34 9.84 25.50
C GLU A 268 14.67 11.09 24.67
N PRO A 269 15.94 11.54 24.56
CA PRO A 269 16.25 12.67 23.70
C PRO A 269 15.89 12.43 22.23
N PHE A 270 16.02 11.19 21.72
CA PHE A 270 15.57 10.87 20.36
C PHE A 270 14.06 10.92 20.26
N PHE A 271 13.33 10.38 21.26
CA PHE A 271 11.87 10.51 21.31
C PHE A 271 11.51 11.99 21.20
N GLN A 272 11.97 12.85 22.10
CA GLN A 272 11.67 14.30 22.10
C GLN A 272 11.95 15.01 20.75
N ASN A 273 12.87 14.48 19.94
CA ASN A 273 13.27 15.05 18.65
C ASN A 273 12.73 14.27 17.43
N ALA A 274 11.75 13.37 17.62
CA ALA A 274 11.01 12.66 16.58
C ALA A 274 9.49 12.80 16.80
N ASP A 275 8.69 12.57 15.76
CA ASP A 275 7.23 12.64 15.85
C ASP A 275 6.61 11.41 16.53
N ASP A 276 7.23 10.25 16.32
CA ASP A 276 6.87 8.97 16.92
C ASP A 276 8.16 8.16 17.21
N MET A 277 8.08 7.17 18.09
CA MET A 277 9.16 6.19 18.34
C MET A 277 8.61 4.78 18.23
N PHE A 278 9.26 3.93 17.43
CA PHE A 278 9.03 2.50 17.41
C PHE A 278 9.88 1.85 18.50
N VAL A 279 9.23 1.25 19.48
CA VAL A 279 9.83 0.60 20.64
C VAL A 279 10.16 -0.85 20.29
N ASP A 280 11.41 -1.26 20.52
CA ASP A 280 11.91 -2.60 20.20
C ASP A 280 11.10 -3.70 20.89
N PHE A 281 11.11 -4.90 20.28
CA PHE A 281 10.33 -6.07 20.66
C PHE A 281 10.55 -6.56 22.10
N ARG A 282 11.65 -6.19 22.79
CA ARG A 282 12.01 -6.65 24.15
C ARG A 282 11.28 -5.91 25.27
N TRP A 283 10.06 -5.48 25.02
CA TRP A 283 9.20 -4.82 25.99
C TRP A 283 8.53 -5.83 26.93
N THR A 284 8.02 -5.34 28.06
CA THR A 284 7.17 -6.07 29.02
C THR A 284 6.04 -5.16 29.47
N ALA A 285 4.98 -5.69 30.09
CA ALA A 285 3.90 -4.88 30.65
C ALA A 285 4.40 -3.72 31.55
N ALA A 286 5.39 -3.99 32.41
CA ALA A 286 5.98 -2.97 33.28
C ALA A 286 6.73 -1.89 32.48
N LYS A 287 7.52 -2.29 31.47
CA LYS A 287 8.26 -1.37 30.60
C LYS A 287 7.33 -0.48 29.80
N LEU A 288 6.27 -1.02 29.20
CA LEU A 288 5.31 -0.24 28.41
C LEU A 288 4.52 0.73 29.29
N ALA A 289 4.05 0.29 30.46
CA ALA A 289 3.38 1.17 31.41
C ALA A 289 4.29 2.32 31.89
N ALA A 290 5.57 2.03 32.17
CA ALA A 290 6.55 3.06 32.51
C ALA A 290 6.80 4.03 31.34
N SER A 291 6.90 3.51 30.12
CA SER A 291 7.09 4.31 28.89
C SER A 291 5.92 5.26 28.65
N GLY A 292 4.68 4.79 28.79
CA GLY A 292 3.49 5.63 28.66
C GLY A 292 3.40 6.72 29.73
N ARG A 293 3.80 6.43 30.99
CA ARG A 293 3.93 7.45 32.04
C ARG A 293 5.02 8.46 31.71
N ARG A 294 6.17 7.99 31.23
CA ARG A 294 7.30 8.85 30.88
C ARG A 294 6.95 9.79 29.72
N ALA A 295 6.29 9.30 28.68
CA ALA A 295 5.77 10.16 27.60
C ALA A 295 4.88 11.28 28.16
N GLY A 296 3.96 10.95 29.07
CA GLY A 296 3.13 11.95 29.75
C GLY A 296 3.93 12.98 30.57
N GLN A 297 4.98 12.57 31.28
CA GLN A 297 5.89 13.49 32.00
C GLN A 297 6.62 14.45 31.05
N LEU A 298 6.84 14.04 29.80
CA LEU A 298 7.45 14.86 28.75
C LEU A 298 6.42 15.75 28.01
N GLY A 299 5.14 15.74 28.43
CA GLY A 299 4.07 16.47 27.75
C GLY A 299 3.69 15.87 26.40
N ARG A 300 3.98 14.59 26.17
CA ARG A 300 3.74 13.89 24.92
C ARG A 300 2.68 12.81 25.05
N ASP A 301 2.02 12.52 23.93
CA ASP A 301 1.01 11.47 23.86
C ASP A 301 1.70 10.09 23.91
N ARG A 302 1.23 9.23 24.83
CA ARG A 302 1.71 7.83 24.96
C ARG A 302 1.48 7.02 23.68
N TYR A 303 0.53 7.41 22.85
CA TYR A 303 0.25 6.76 21.57
C TYR A 303 1.24 7.16 20.47
N GLN A 304 2.21 8.04 20.75
CA GLN A 304 3.39 8.26 19.89
C GLN A 304 4.48 7.18 20.08
N LEU A 305 4.29 6.24 21.01
CA LEU A 305 5.15 5.07 21.20
C LEU A 305 4.50 3.85 20.51
N ARG A 306 5.17 3.26 19.53
CA ARG A 306 4.72 2.08 18.77
C ARG A 306 5.44 0.84 19.29
N ALA A 307 4.83 0.08 20.18
CA ALA A 307 5.43 -1.16 20.67
C ALA A 307 5.48 -2.20 19.56
N GLY A 308 6.69 -2.66 19.23
CA GLY A 308 6.94 -3.59 18.16
C GLY A 308 6.33 -4.97 18.41
N VAL A 309 5.62 -5.49 17.43
CA VAL A 309 5.13 -6.86 17.36
C VAL A 309 5.73 -7.49 16.12
N ASP A 310 6.66 -8.42 16.32
CA ASP A 310 7.29 -9.18 15.25
C ASP A 310 6.33 -10.26 14.77
N VAL A 311 5.91 -10.14 13.51
CA VAL A 311 5.02 -11.11 12.86
C VAL A 311 5.69 -11.77 11.65
N GLU A 312 6.97 -11.50 11.39
CA GLU A 312 7.66 -11.90 10.15
C GLU A 312 7.66 -13.42 9.95
N SER A 313 7.86 -14.18 11.03
CA SER A 313 7.98 -15.64 10.94
C SER A 313 6.67 -16.38 11.24
N ASN A 314 5.87 -15.87 12.18
CA ASN A 314 4.76 -16.62 12.77
C ASN A 314 3.39 -15.94 12.63
N GLY A 315 3.33 -14.69 12.18
CA GLY A 315 2.06 -14.03 11.92
C GLY A 315 1.12 -14.01 13.12
N TRP A 316 -0.14 -14.39 12.90
CA TRP A 316 -1.16 -14.51 13.95
C TRP A 316 -0.86 -15.61 14.99
N ASN A 317 0.10 -16.50 14.74
CA ASN A 317 0.54 -17.52 15.72
C ASN A 317 1.61 -16.98 16.69
N SER A 318 2.03 -15.72 16.54
CA SER A 318 3.01 -15.09 17.44
C SER A 318 2.42 -14.93 18.84
N SER A 319 3.20 -15.29 19.87
CA SER A 319 2.81 -15.10 21.27
C SER A 319 3.05 -13.64 21.68
N VAL A 320 1.97 -12.92 21.98
CA VAL A 320 2.00 -11.49 22.34
C VAL A 320 1.19 -11.28 23.60
N ASP A 321 1.77 -10.61 24.59
CA ASP A 321 1.04 -10.12 25.77
C ASP A 321 0.19 -8.91 25.38
N TRP A 322 -0.98 -9.16 24.80
CA TRP A 322 -1.85 -8.09 24.29
C TRP A 322 -2.36 -7.13 25.35
N ASP A 323 -2.53 -7.59 26.59
CA ASP A 323 -3.02 -6.74 27.68
C ASP A 323 -1.93 -5.78 28.20
N ALA A 324 -0.67 -5.99 27.83
CA ALA A 324 0.41 -5.02 28.02
C ALA A 324 0.33 -3.82 27.06
N LEU A 325 -0.29 -3.96 25.87
CA LEU A 325 -0.42 -2.89 24.88
C LEU A 325 -1.84 -2.32 24.82
N VAL A 326 -2.80 -3.18 24.52
CA VAL A 326 -4.18 -2.85 24.12
C VAL A 326 -5.19 -3.69 24.92
N PRO A 327 -5.23 -3.56 26.26
CA PRO A 327 -6.17 -4.28 27.10
C PRO A 327 -7.64 -3.98 26.75
N ARG A 328 -8.54 -4.95 26.93
CA ARG A 328 -9.96 -4.81 26.52
C ARG A 328 -10.78 -3.92 27.46
N ASP A 329 -10.44 -3.96 28.75
CA ASP A 329 -11.23 -3.45 29.87
C ASP A 329 -10.79 -2.07 30.37
N LYS A 330 -9.67 -1.55 29.88
CA LYS A 330 -9.12 -0.24 30.25
C LYS A 330 -8.49 0.46 29.05
N ALA A 331 -8.06 1.71 29.25
CA ALA A 331 -7.41 2.47 28.18
C ALA A 331 -6.13 1.77 27.68
N HIS A 332 -5.87 1.90 26.37
CA HIS A 332 -4.64 1.38 25.78
C HIS A 332 -3.40 2.00 26.43
N VAL A 333 -2.35 1.20 26.57
CA VAL A 333 -1.10 1.58 27.26
C VAL A 333 -0.20 2.40 26.34
N VAL A 334 -0.01 1.93 25.10
CA VAL A 334 0.75 2.56 24.02
C VAL A 334 0.17 2.14 22.68
N SER A 335 0.69 2.66 21.58
CA SER A 335 0.34 2.23 20.23
C SER A 335 1.09 0.95 19.83
N LEU A 336 0.72 0.34 18.70
CA LEU A 336 1.32 -0.90 18.20
C LEU A 336 2.05 -0.68 16.87
N GLY A 337 3.11 -1.44 16.65
CA GLY A 337 3.91 -1.45 15.42
C GLY A 337 4.07 -2.87 14.89
N PHE A 338 3.44 -3.23 13.77
CA PHE A 338 3.66 -4.54 13.15
C PHE A 338 4.91 -4.53 12.29
N TYR A 339 5.83 -5.45 12.57
CA TYR A 339 7.01 -5.69 11.75
C TYR A 339 6.73 -6.87 10.81
N ARG A 340 6.68 -6.59 9.50
CA ARG A 340 6.53 -7.53 8.38
C ARG A 340 5.17 -8.25 8.28
N PRO A 341 4.02 -7.55 8.35
CA PRO A 341 2.71 -8.18 8.22
C PRO A 341 2.43 -8.73 6.82
N GLU A 342 3.25 -8.44 5.80
CA GLU A 342 3.17 -9.16 4.51
C GLU A 342 3.44 -10.67 4.62
N TRP A 343 3.80 -11.16 5.82
CA TRP A 343 3.68 -12.56 6.20
C TRP A 343 2.32 -13.17 5.80
N THR A 344 1.21 -12.43 5.83
CA THR A 344 -0.12 -12.94 5.41
C THR A 344 -0.14 -13.43 3.96
N ARG A 345 0.74 -12.89 3.12
CA ARG A 345 1.04 -13.42 1.78
C ARG A 345 2.14 -14.47 1.83
N ASN A 346 3.26 -14.16 2.48
CA ASN A 346 4.49 -14.95 2.36
C ASN A 346 4.43 -16.33 3.01
N HIS A 347 3.59 -16.53 4.02
CA HIS A 347 3.40 -17.84 4.66
C HIS A 347 2.64 -18.84 3.78
N LEU A 348 1.94 -18.37 2.74
CA LEU A 348 1.25 -19.23 1.79
C LEU A 348 2.27 -19.94 0.88
N PRO A 349 2.04 -21.21 0.51
CA PRO A 349 2.90 -21.95 -0.42
C PRO A 349 3.10 -21.19 -1.72
N ALA A 350 4.36 -21.03 -2.14
CA ALA A 350 4.71 -20.17 -3.28
C ALA A 350 4.11 -20.66 -4.61
N ASP A 351 3.93 -21.98 -4.77
CA ASP A 351 3.39 -22.66 -5.96
C ASP A 351 1.85 -22.62 -6.04
N GLY A 352 1.16 -22.27 -4.95
CA GLY A 352 -0.31 -22.22 -4.87
C GLY A 352 -0.87 -20.87 -4.43
N ARG A 353 -0.02 -19.84 -4.31
CA ARG A 353 -0.44 -18.54 -3.80
C ARG A 353 -1.35 -17.83 -4.79
N THR A 354 -2.58 -17.55 -4.36
CA THR A 354 -3.60 -16.84 -5.15
C THR A 354 -4.01 -15.54 -4.47
N PRO A 355 -4.52 -14.55 -5.24
CA PRO A 355 -5.13 -13.35 -4.67
C PRO A 355 -6.17 -13.65 -3.58
N GLY A 356 -7.07 -14.60 -3.83
CA GLY A 356 -8.10 -15.00 -2.87
C GLY A 356 -7.54 -15.62 -1.58
N GLY A 357 -6.54 -16.51 -1.71
CA GLY A 357 -5.87 -17.09 -0.56
C GLY A 357 -5.14 -16.05 0.31
N PHE A 358 -4.48 -15.08 -0.33
CA PHE A 358 -3.87 -13.94 0.35
C PHE A 358 -4.91 -13.10 1.10
N HIS A 359 -5.99 -12.65 0.44
CA HIS A 359 -7.00 -11.81 1.10
C HIS A 359 -7.71 -12.53 2.25
N ALA A 360 -7.92 -13.85 2.15
CA ALA A 360 -8.47 -14.63 3.26
C ALA A 360 -7.53 -14.67 4.48
N ALA A 361 -6.22 -14.81 4.25
CA ALA A 361 -5.23 -14.72 5.32
C ALA A 361 -5.12 -13.30 5.89
N ASP A 362 -5.20 -12.27 5.05
CA ASP A 362 -5.18 -10.88 5.49
C ASP A 362 -6.43 -10.56 6.33
N ASP A 363 -7.62 -10.99 5.91
CA ASP A 363 -8.85 -10.87 6.71
C ASP A 363 -8.72 -11.58 8.07
N ARG A 364 -8.10 -12.77 8.14
CA ARG A 364 -7.83 -13.46 9.41
C ARG A 364 -6.91 -12.65 10.33
N PHE A 365 -5.88 -12.01 9.78
CA PHE A 365 -4.90 -11.21 10.53
C PHE A 365 -5.52 -9.90 11.06
N TRP A 366 -6.23 -9.16 10.21
CA TRP A 366 -6.72 -7.83 10.53
C TRP A 366 -8.10 -7.82 11.22
N THR A 367 -8.99 -8.75 10.85
CA THR A 367 -10.34 -8.87 11.44
C THR A 367 -10.39 -9.87 12.61
N GLY A 368 -9.62 -10.96 12.54
CA GLY A 368 -9.64 -12.04 13.54
C GLY A 368 -10.43 -13.27 13.09
N ARG A 369 -10.55 -14.28 13.96
CA ARG A 369 -11.05 -15.61 13.57
C ARG A 369 -12.52 -15.62 13.14
N SER A 370 -13.30 -14.69 13.69
CA SER A 370 -14.72 -14.54 13.33
C SER A 370 -14.92 -14.14 11.86
N LEU A 371 -13.92 -13.50 11.24
CA LEU A 371 -14.03 -12.83 9.94
C LEU A 371 -15.23 -11.84 9.89
N ASP A 372 -15.61 -11.33 11.06
CA ASP A 372 -16.67 -10.36 11.27
C ASP A 372 -16.23 -9.42 12.41
N PRO A 373 -15.86 -8.17 12.10
CA PRO A 373 -15.38 -7.24 13.11
C PRO A 373 -16.51 -6.72 14.02
N ALA A 374 -17.79 -6.96 13.70
CA ALA A 374 -18.91 -6.63 14.59
C ALA A 374 -19.21 -7.72 15.62
N ARG A 375 -18.77 -8.95 15.34
CA ARG A 375 -18.90 -10.11 16.23
C ARG A 375 -17.54 -10.77 16.46
N PRO A 376 -16.57 -10.09 17.11
CA PRO A 376 -15.23 -10.62 17.27
C PRO A 376 -15.21 -11.90 18.14
N ASP A 377 -14.36 -12.87 17.78
CA ASP A 377 -14.05 -14.03 18.64
C ASP A 377 -13.12 -13.59 19.79
N THR A 378 -13.69 -13.41 20.99
CA THR A 378 -12.92 -12.97 22.17
C THR A 378 -11.99 -14.03 22.73
N THR A 379 -12.10 -15.29 22.27
CA THR A 379 -11.26 -16.42 22.70
C THR A 379 -10.02 -16.59 21.83
N ASP A 380 -9.91 -15.83 20.74
CA ASP A 380 -8.75 -15.87 19.86
C ASP A 380 -7.50 -15.34 20.58
N PRO A 381 -6.39 -16.12 20.66
CA PRO A 381 -5.14 -15.63 21.24
C PRO A 381 -4.52 -14.51 20.40
N TRP A 382 -4.82 -14.46 19.11
CA TRP A 382 -4.46 -13.33 18.26
C TRP A 382 -5.45 -12.19 18.47
N ARG A 383 -4.99 -11.05 18.99
CA ARG A 383 -5.82 -9.84 19.09
C ARG A 383 -5.72 -9.04 17.81
N ALA A 384 -6.62 -9.35 16.89
CA ALA A 384 -6.68 -8.65 15.61
C ALA A 384 -6.91 -7.14 15.79
N PRO A 385 -6.34 -6.30 14.91
CA PRO A 385 -6.56 -4.86 14.85
C PRO A 385 -8.01 -4.41 15.01
N ALA A 386 -8.95 -5.06 14.32
CA ALA A 386 -10.37 -4.72 14.38
C ALA A 386 -11.00 -4.90 15.79
N VAL A 387 -10.37 -5.67 16.67
CA VAL A 387 -10.80 -5.86 18.07
C VAL A 387 -10.29 -4.74 18.97
N SER A 388 -9.23 -4.05 18.57
CA SER A 388 -8.52 -3.09 19.42
C SER A 388 -8.78 -1.64 19.03
N VAL A 389 -8.65 -1.31 17.75
CA VAL A 389 -8.75 0.08 17.26
C VAL A 389 -10.00 0.25 16.38
N ALA A 390 -10.68 1.39 16.53
CA ALA A 390 -11.82 1.71 15.68
C ALA A 390 -11.37 1.93 14.22
N ASP A 391 -12.16 1.41 13.27
CA ASP A 391 -11.90 1.60 11.84
C ASP A 391 -12.05 3.07 11.41
N ARG A 392 -11.36 3.44 10.34
CA ARG A 392 -11.38 4.77 9.72
C ARG A 392 -11.95 4.67 8.30
N SER A 393 -12.59 5.75 7.83
CA SER A 393 -13.11 5.87 6.47
C SER A 393 -12.71 7.21 5.85
N THR A 394 -12.52 7.20 4.52
CA THR A 394 -12.27 8.40 3.69
C THR A 394 -13.47 8.76 2.81
N VAL A 395 -14.58 8.02 2.90
CA VAL A 395 -15.76 8.21 2.05
C VAL A 395 -16.63 9.34 2.61
N ALA A 396 -16.26 10.58 2.34
CA ALA A 396 -16.87 11.78 2.91
C ALA A 396 -17.27 12.86 1.88
N SER A 397 -17.10 12.60 0.59
CA SER A 397 -17.41 13.55 -0.49
C SER A 397 -17.97 12.86 -1.73
N LEU A 398 -18.80 13.60 -2.49
CA LEU A 398 -19.29 13.18 -3.80
C LEU A 398 -18.42 13.77 -4.93
N PRO A 399 -18.31 13.09 -6.09
CA PRO A 399 -18.78 11.72 -6.31
C PRO A 399 -17.90 10.69 -5.58
N PHE A 400 -18.45 9.51 -5.32
CA PHE A 400 -17.74 8.37 -4.77
C PHE A 400 -18.06 7.13 -5.60
N ALA A 401 -17.07 6.31 -5.93
CA ALA A 401 -17.30 4.97 -6.47
C ALA A 401 -16.25 3.96 -6.04
N SER A 402 -16.64 2.69 -6.09
CA SER A 402 -15.76 1.54 -5.96
C SER A 402 -16.27 0.43 -6.87
N VAL A 403 -15.38 -0.12 -7.69
CA VAL A 403 -15.61 -1.37 -8.45
C VAL A 403 -14.94 -2.57 -7.77
N PHE A 404 -14.48 -2.36 -6.52
CA PHE A 404 -13.83 -3.35 -5.67
C PHE A 404 -12.50 -3.84 -6.23
N ASN A 405 -11.81 -3.00 -7.00
CA ASN A 405 -10.48 -3.31 -7.49
C ASN A 405 -9.48 -3.34 -6.33
N THR A 406 -8.89 -4.52 -6.04
CA THR A 406 -7.94 -4.65 -4.94
C THR A 406 -6.52 -4.19 -5.29
N GLY A 407 -6.27 -3.70 -6.51
CA GLY A 407 -4.93 -3.30 -6.97
C GLY A 407 -4.09 -4.46 -7.54
N HIS A 408 -4.70 -5.62 -7.75
CA HIS A 408 -4.15 -6.74 -8.50
C HIS A 408 -5.27 -7.60 -9.07
N GLY A 409 -4.95 -8.48 -10.01
CA GLY A 409 -5.94 -9.38 -10.60
C GLY A 409 -5.31 -10.42 -11.51
N LEU A 410 -6.06 -11.51 -11.73
CA LEU A 410 -5.68 -12.55 -12.70
C LEU A 410 -5.94 -12.11 -14.14
N ARG A 411 -6.86 -11.17 -14.32
CA ARG A 411 -7.27 -10.55 -15.60
C ARG A 411 -7.64 -9.10 -15.33
N TRP A 412 -7.81 -8.32 -16.39
CA TRP A 412 -8.43 -6.99 -16.33
C TRP A 412 -9.76 -7.00 -17.07
N TYR A 413 -10.79 -6.48 -16.39
CA TYR A 413 -12.15 -6.40 -16.90
C TYR A 413 -12.54 -4.94 -17.18
N GLU A 414 -13.29 -4.70 -18.24
CA GLU A 414 -14.00 -3.45 -18.53
C GLU A 414 -15.44 -3.79 -18.92
N ASP A 415 -16.41 -3.24 -18.20
CA ASP A 415 -17.85 -3.49 -18.39
C ASP A 415 -18.21 -5.00 -18.43
N GLY A 416 -17.53 -5.78 -17.58
CA GLY A 416 -17.69 -7.23 -17.46
C GLY A 416 -16.99 -8.04 -18.56
N GLN A 417 -16.25 -7.40 -19.46
CA GLN A 417 -15.49 -8.06 -20.53
C GLN A 417 -13.99 -8.07 -20.22
N VAL A 418 -13.32 -9.19 -20.50
CA VAL A 418 -11.86 -9.31 -20.34
C VAL A 418 -11.17 -8.52 -21.44
N THR A 419 -10.42 -7.48 -21.10
CA THR A 419 -9.57 -6.72 -22.04
C THR A 419 -8.08 -7.02 -21.88
N SER A 420 -7.71 -7.76 -20.84
CA SER A 420 -6.40 -8.42 -20.71
C SER A 420 -6.54 -9.70 -19.90
N ASP A 421 -6.01 -10.80 -20.41
CA ASP A 421 -5.96 -12.10 -19.75
C ASP A 421 -4.67 -12.30 -18.92
N ALA A 422 -3.78 -11.31 -18.91
CA ALA A 422 -2.54 -11.34 -18.16
C ALA A 422 -2.75 -10.99 -16.67
N PRO A 423 -2.06 -11.69 -15.75
CA PRO A 423 -2.06 -11.31 -14.35
C PRO A 423 -1.28 -10.01 -14.13
N TRP A 424 -1.68 -9.23 -13.14
CA TRP A 424 -1.12 -7.89 -12.91
C TRP A 424 -1.23 -7.48 -11.45
N ASN A 425 -0.32 -6.63 -11.01
CA ASN A 425 -0.47 -5.81 -9.81
C ASN A 425 -0.15 -4.36 -10.14
N GLN A 426 -0.96 -3.46 -9.61
CA GLN A 426 -0.75 -2.03 -9.60
C GLN A 426 -1.57 -1.44 -8.45
N LEU A 427 -0.96 -1.37 -7.27
CA LEU A 427 -1.66 -0.99 -6.04
C LEU A 427 -2.24 0.43 -6.12
N GLY A 428 -1.66 1.32 -6.93
CA GLY A 428 -2.16 2.67 -7.15
C GLY A 428 -3.57 2.70 -7.78
N LEU A 429 -4.00 1.62 -8.43
CA LEU A 429 -5.35 1.45 -9.00
C LEU A 429 -6.38 0.91 -7.99
N GLN A 430 -5.96 0.61 -6.76
CA GLN A 430 -6.85 0.10 -5.74
C GLN A 430 -7.97 1.10 -5.39
N ASP A 431 -9.18 0.58 -5.23
CA ASP A 431 -10.32 1.37 -4.77
C ASP A 431 -10.25 1.69 -3.28
N ARG A 432 -11.10 2.62 -2.85
CA ARG A 432 -11.47 2.69 -1.44
C ARG A 432 -12.31 1.45 -1.16
N LEU A 433 -11.75 0.47 -0.45
CA LEU A 433 -12.41 -0.81 -0.17
C LEU A 433 -13.21 -0.78 1.14
N PRO A 434 -14.17 -1.70 1.34
CA PRO A 434 -14.89 -1.84 2.61
C PRO A 434 -13.94 -2.00 3.81
N SER A 435 -14.07 -1.13 4.82
CA SER A 435 -13.25 -1.18 6.04
C SER A 435 -13.56 -2.41 6.90
N ARG A 436 -14.82 -2.85 6.90
CA ARG A 436 -15.34 -3.93 7.74
C ARG A 436 -15.57 -5.19 6.92
N ARG A 437 -14.62 -6.12 7.00
CA ARG A 437 -14.63 -7.35 6.18
C ARG A 437 -14.75 -8.59 7.05
N TRP A 438 -15.94 -9.22 7.11
CA TRP A 438 -17.24 -8.75 6.56
C TRP A 438 -18.32 -8.70 7.63
N VAL A 439 -18.99 -7.56 7.77
CA VAL A 439 -20.13 -7.42 8.68
C VAL A 439 -21.39 -7.81 7.92
N VAL A 440 -22.08 -8.81 8.45
CA VAL A 440 -23.37 -9.27 7.92
C VAL A 440 -24.40 -9.31 9.04
N HIS A 441 -25.47 -8.55 8.90
CA HIS A 441 -26.60 -8.55 9.84
C HIS A 441 -27.67 -9.51 9.35
N THR A 442 -27.93 -10.58 10.12
CA THR A 442 -28.96 -11.58 9.84
C THR A 442 -29.38 -12.27 11.13
N ASP A 443 -30.66 -12.65 11.22
CA ASP A 443 -31.19 -13.54 12.26
C ASP A 443 -31.08 -15.03 11.88
N GLY A 444 -30.57 -15.32 10.67
CA GLY A 444 -30.42 -16.66 10.13
C GLY A 444 -28.96 -17.07 9.97
N GLN A 445 -28.71 -17.95 9.01
CA GLN A 445 -27.37 -18.37 8.66
C GLN A 445 -26.59 -17.24 7.98
N ARG A 446 -25.34 -17.06 8.41
CA ARG A 446 -24.43 -16.07 7.82
C ARG A 446 -23.86 -16.62 6.50
N PRO A 447 -24.06 -15.94 5.36
CA PRO A 447 -23.42 -16.33 4.10
C PRO A 447 -21.90 -16.11 4.15
N SER A 448 -21.18 -16.75 3.22
CA SER A 448 -19.78 -16.43 2.95
C SER A 448 -19.70 -15.17 2.12
N VAL A 449 -18.75 -14.29 2.44
CA VAL A 449 -18.48 -13.05 1.71
C VAL A 449 -16.97 -12.93 1.53
N ALA A 450 -16.51 -12.69 0.31
CA ALA A 450 -15.10 -12.52 -0.01
C ALA A 450 -14.91 -11.69 -1.28
N PHE A 451 -13.70 -11.15 -1.47
CA PHE A 451 -13.28 -10.72 -2.80
C PHE A 451 -13.15 -11.94 -3.72
N ASP A 452 -13.59 -11.81 -4.97
CA ASP A 452 -13.48 -12.84 -6.00
C ASP A 452 -12.69 -12.32 -7.19
N PHE A 453 -11.82 -13.18 -7.71
CA PHE A 453 -10.88 -12.90 -8.80
C PHE A 453 -11.18 -13.72 -10.05
N ALA A 454 -12.27 -14.50 -10.04
CA ALA A 454 -12.68 -15.28 -11.20
C ALA A 454 -13.47 -14.42 -12.20
N ASP A 455 -14.12 -13.36 -11.73
CA ASP A 455 -14.88 -12.44 -12.58
C ASP A 455 -15.04 -11.05 -11.91
N ALA A 456 -15.13 -10.00 -12.70
CA ALA A 456 -15.28 -8.62 -12.23
C ALA A 456 -16.07 -7.75 -13.22
N TRP A 457 -16.68 -6.68 -12.74
CA TRP A 457 -17.28 -5.67 -13.62
C TRP A 457 -16.20 -4.77 -14.25
N HIS A 458 -15.26 -4.30 -13.44
CA HIS A 458 -14.16 -3.45 -13.90
C HIS A 458 -12.93 -3.69 -13.01
N GLY A 459 -11.72 -3.66 -13.57
CA GLY A 459 -10.49 -3.93 -12.83
C GLY A 459 -10.22 -5.42 -12.64
N GLY A 460 -9.79 -5.85 -11.45
CA GLY A 460 -9.29 -7.21 -11.20
C GLY A 460 -10.13 -8.10 -10.27
N SER A 461 -11.19 -7.55 -9.66
CA SER A 461 -11.92 -8.24 -8.61
C SER A 461 -13.35 -7.72 -8.43
N SER A 462 -14.21 -8.57 -7.88
CA SER A 462 -15.57 -8.24 -7.40
C SER A 462 -15.75 -8.70 -5.95
N VAL A 463 -16.92 -8.46 -5.35
CA VAL A 463 -17.32 -9.10 -4.08
C VAL A 463 -18.31 -10.22 -4.39
N LEU A 464 -18.11 -11.38 -3.79
CA LEU A 464 -18.94 -12.56 -3.97
C LEU A 464 -19.61 -12.93 -2.64
N VAL A 465 -20.92 -13.11 -2.67
CA VAL A 465 -21.73 -13.65 -1.57
C VAL A 465 -22.21 -15.05 -1.97
N THR A 466 -21.89 -16.06 -1.15
CA THR A 466 -22.36 -17.44 -1.35
C THR A 466 -22.97 -18.06 -0.12
N GLY A 467 -23.84 -19.06 -0.34
CA GLY A 467 -24.48 -19.84 0.72
C GLY A 467 -26.00 -19.72 0.69
N ALA A 468 -26.67 -20.55 1.48
CA ALA A 468 -28.12 -20.48 1.64
C ALA A 468 -28.52 -19.28 2.50
N LEU A 469 -29.62 -18.61 2.13
CA LEU A 469 -30.24 -17.55 2.93
C LEU A 469 -31.61 -18.03 3.43
N ASP A 470 -31.68 -18.45 4.68
CA ASP A 470 -32.92 -18.82 5.39
C ASP A 470 -33.65 -17.60 5.98
N ARG A 471 -32.91 -16.52 6.25
CA ARG A 471 -33.40 -15.18 6.60
C ARG A 471 -32.73 -14.12 5.74
N PRO A 472 -33.32 -12.91 5.61
CA PRO A 472 -32.66 -11.80 4.95
C PRO A 472 -31.31 -11.48 5.59
N ALA A 473 -30.29 -11.27 4.76
CA ALA A 473 -28.95 -10.88 5.20
C ALA A 473 -28.61 -9.49 4.65
N VAL A 474 -28.15 -8.59 5.51
CA VAL A 474 -27.67 -7.25 5.13
C VAL A 474 -26.15 -7.25 5.18
N LEU A 475 -25.52 -7.11 4.02
CA LEU A 475 -24.08 -6.88 3.91
C LEU A 475 -23.80 -5.39 4.09
N ASP A 476 -23.05 -5.02 5.13
CA ASP A 476 -22.52 -3.66 5.28
C ASP A 476 -21.36 -3.47 4.29
N VAL A 477 -21.44 -2.45 3.44
CA VAL A 477 -20.41 -2.20 2.40
C VAL A 477 -19.54 -1.01 2.77
N TYR A 478 -20.13 0.15 3.07
CA TYR A 478 -19.37 1.36 3.42
C TYR A 478 -19.99 2.10 4.60
N ALA A 479 -19.12 2.53 5.53
CA ALA A 479 -19.40 3.62 6.44
C ALA A 479 -18.96 4.94 5.80
N THR A 480 -19.84 5.93 5.75
CA THR A 480 -19.68 7.14 4.93
C THR A 480 -20.08 8.42 5.69
N ARG A 481 -19.74 9.57 5.11
CA ARG A 481 -20.25 10.90 5.49
C ARG A 481 -20.60 11.69 4.22
N LEU A 482 -21.41 11.10 3.34
CA LEU A 482 -21.73 11.71 2.05
C LEU A 482 -22.90 12.69 2.21
N PRO A 483 -22.77 13.97 1.80
CA PRO A 483 -23.89 14.89 1.81
C PRO A 483 -24.97 14.41 0.85
N LEU A 484 -26.23 14.49 1.27
CA LEU A 484 -27.37 14.13 0.43
C LEU A 484 -28.02 15.38 -0.15
N THR A 485 -28.24 15.37 -1.46
CA THR A 485 -29.04 16.37 -2.17
C THR A 485 -30.26 15.71 -2.83
N SER A 486 -31.19 16.51 -3.34
CA SER A 486 -32.32 15.99 -4.12
C SER A 486 -31.90 15.32 -5.43
N GLY A 487 -30.68 15.59 -5.91
CA GLY A 487 -30.10 14.99 -7.11
C GLY A 487 -29.32 13.71 -6.85
N THR A 488 -29.06 13.36 -5.58
CA THR A 488 -28.19 12.23 -5.25
C THR A 488 -28.83 10.90 -5.62
N VAL A 489 -28.07 10.08 -6.34
CA VAL A 489 -28.40 8.70 -6.66
C VAL A 489 -27.31 7.76 -6.16
N VAL A 490 -27.70 6.53 -5.89
CA VAL A 490 -26.78 5.41 -5.68
C VAL A 490 -26.89 4.47 -6.86
N GLU A 491 -25.76 4.12 -7.47
CA GLU A 491 -25.67 3.08 -8.48
C GLU A 491 -25.16 1.78 -7.85
N LEU A 492 -25.85 0.68 -8.12
CA LEU A 492 -25.46 -0.65 -7.69
C LEU A 492 -25.24 -1.52 -8.93
N THR A 493 -23.99 -1.93 -9.15
CA THR A 493 -23.63 -2.85 -10.24
C THR A 493 -23.48 -4.26 -9.69
N HIS A 494 -24.33 -5.19 -10.13
CA HIS A 494 -24.35 -6.54 -9.57
C HIS A 494 -24.82 -7.59 -10.59
N ARG A 495 -24.68 -8.85 -10.22
CA ARG A 495 -25.10 -10.02 -11.01
C ARG A 495 -25.52 -11.16 -10.08
N THR A 496 -26.53 -11.92 -10.47
CA THR A 496 -26.94 -13.15 -9.78
C THR A 496 -26.51 -14.34 -10.63
N ASP A 497 -25.47 -15.07 -10.20
CA ASP A 497 -24.96 -16.22 -10.94
C ASP A 497 -25.85 -17.46 -10.73
N ALA A 498 -26.36 -17.65 -9.51
CA ALA A 498 -27.22 -18.78 -9.15
C ALA A 498 -28.13 -18.45 -7.95
N GLY A 499 -29.30 -19.09 -7.91
CA GLY A 499 -30.28 -18.96 -6.83
C GLY A 499 -31.21 -17.73 -6.98
N PRO A 500 -32.52 -17.88 -6.72
CA PRO A 500 -33.44 -16.74 -6.71
C PRO A 500 -33.13 -15.80 -5.53
N VAL A 501 -32.98 -14.51 -5.80
CA VAL A 501 -32.69 -13.49 -4.79
C VAL A 501 -33.43 -12.18 -5.08
N THR A 502 -34.01 -11.63 -4.02
CA THR A 502 -34.45 -10.23 -3.98
C THR A 502 -33.29 -9.40 -3.46
N VAL A 503 -32.94 -8.35 -4.20
CA VAL A 503 -31.83 -7.44 -3.88
C VAL A 503 -32.42 -6.08 -3.54
N GLU A 504 -32.00 -5.51 -2.42
CA GLU A 504 -32.36 -4.16 -2.02
C GLU A 504 -31.10 -3.39 -1.64
N LEU A 505 -31.00 -2.14 -2.08
CA LEU A 505 -30.01 -1.20 -1.58
C LEU A 505 -30.40 -0.80 -0.16
N ALA A 506 -29.47 -0.87 0.78
CA ALA A 506 -29.66 -0.43 2.17
C ALA A 506 -28.92 0.89 2.39
N VAL A 507 -29.61 1.95 2.82
CA VAL A 507 -29.01 3.27 3.09
C VAL A 507 -29.43 3.77 4.47
N ALA A 508 -28.46 4.15 5.30
CA ALA A 508 -28.72 4.75 6.61
C ALA A 508 -28.24 6.21 6.62
N THR A 509 -29.04 7.11 7.19
CA THR A 509 -28.67 8.51 7.44
C THR A 509 -28.37 8.81 8.92
N GLY A 510 -28.55 7.82 9.79
CA GLY A 510 -28.14 7.81 11.19
C GLY A 510 -27.03 6.80 11.46
N ASP A 511 -26.29 7.03 12.54
CA ASP A 511 -25.33 6.06 13.08
C ASP A 511 -26.08 4.95 13.85
N PRO A 512 -25.50 3.74 14.01
CA PRO A 512 -26.08 2.70 14.86
C PRO A 512 -26.11 3.12 16.34
N ASP A 513 -27.09 2.64 17.10
CA ASP A 513 -27.31 3.01 18.51
C ASP A 513 -26.15 2.59 19.43
N THR A 514 -25.51 1.45 19.12
CA THR A 514 -24.37 0.92 19.87
C THR A 514 -23.32 0.32 18.94
N PRO A 515 -22.04 0.23 19.37
CA PRO A 515 -21.01 -0.45 18.58
C PRO A 515 -21.43 -1.84 18.13
N GLY A 516 -21.27 -2.12 16.83
CA GLY A 516 -21.64 -3.40 16.20
C GLY A 516 -23.13 -3.67 15.98
N ALA A 517 -24.01 -2.74 16.34
CA ALA A 517 -25.42 -2.84 15.98
C ALA A 517 -25.63 -2.53 14.48
N THR A 518 -26.73 -3.06 13.93
CA THR A 518 -27.14 -2.77 12.56
C THR A 518 -27.47 -1.28 12.41
N PRO A 519 -26.91 -0.58 11.42
CA PRO A 519 -27.33 0.79 11.10
C PRO A 519 -28.84 0.89 10.82
N PRO A 520 -29.48 2.04 11.09
CA PRO A 520 -30.91 2.24 10.83
C PRO A 520 -31.19 2.36 9.32
N TYR A 521 -31.12 1.23 8.61
CA TYR A 521 -31.24 1.16 7.16
C TYR A 521 -32.67 1.39 6.66
N THR A 522 -32.77 2.20 5.62
CA THR A 522 -33.93 2.23 4.70
C THR A 522 -33.59 1.40 3.47
N TYR A 523 -34.52 0.56 3.02
CA TYR A 523 -34.32 -0.37 1.92
C TYR A 523 -35.02 0.11 0.64
N PHE A 524 -34.31 0.00 -0.49
CA PHE A 524 -34.82 0.35 -1.81
C PHE A 524 -34.68 -0.85 -2.76
N PRO A 525 -35.75 -1.28 -3.44
CA PRO A 525 -35.70 -2.45 -4.31
C PRO A 525 -34.78 -2.23 -5.51
N VAL A 526 -34.03 -3.28 -5.86
CA VAL A 526 -33.12 -3.30 -7.01
C VAL A 526 -33.40 -4.54 -7.86
N GLY A 527 -33.51 -4.36 -9.19
CA GLY A 527 -33.80 -5.46 -10.09
C GLY A 527 -32.63 -6.46 -10.21
N SER A 528 -32.87 -7.75 -9.97
CA SER A 528 -31.87 -8.84 -10.08
C SER A 528 -31.94 -9.61 -11.42
N GLY A 529 -30.84 -10.26 -11.80
CA GLY A 529 -30.74 -11.03 -13.04
C GLY A 529 -29.35 -11.63 -13.31
N GLY A 530 -29.26 -12.46 -14.36
CA GLY A 530 -28.09 -13.29 -14.68
C GLY A 530 -26.90 -12.59 -15.35
N GLY A 531 -27.09 -11.41 -15.92
CA GLY A 531 -26.01 -10.59 -16.49
C GLY A 531 -25.60 -9.44 -15.58
N TRP A 532 -24.39 -8.91 -15.77
CA TRP A 532 -23.98 -7.66 -15.13
C TRP A 532 -24.99 -6.55 -15.46
N ARG A 533 -25.42 -5.82 -14.43
CA ARG A 533 -26.33 -4.70 -14.56
C ARG A 533 -26.04 -3.64 -13.54
N THR A 534 -26.27 -2.39 -13.91
CA THR A 534 -26.19 -1.24 -13.02
C THR A 534 -27.59 -0.68 -12.81
N ALA A 535 -28.06 -0.69 -11.57
CA ALA A 535 -29.30 -0.04 -11.19
C ALA A 535 -29.02 1.33 -10.58
N THR A 536 -29.71 2.37 -11.05
CA THR A 536 -29.63 3.73 -10.49
C THR A 536 -30.82 3.98 -9.57
N VAL A 537 -30.56 4.10 -8.27
CA VAL A 537 -31.56 4.22 -7.21
C VAL A 537 -31.60 5.67 -6.70
N ARG A 538 -32.77 6.30 -6.74
CA ARG A 538 -33.02 7.58 -6.08
C ARG A 538 -33.30 7.35 -4.60
N LEU A 539 -32.70 8.18 -3.75
CA LEU A 539 -32.86 8.10 -2.29
C LEU A 539 -34.09 8.88 -1.80
N THR A 540 -35.23 8.68 -2.46
CA THR A 540 -36.47 9.40 -2.16
C THR A 540 -36.89 9.20 -0.69
N GLY A 541 -37.18 10.29 0.00
CA GLY A 541 -37.59 10.27 1.42
C GLY A 541 -36.43 10.35 2.41
N LEU A 542 -35.18 10.25 1.96
CA LEU A 542 -34.01 10.47 2.80
C LEU A 542 -33.53 11.92 2.70
N THR A 543 -32.98 12.45 3.81
CA THR A 543 -32.37 13.79 3.92
C THR A 543 -31.11 13.72 4.79
N GLY A 544 -30.27 14.75 4.75
CA GLY A 544 -29.10 14.87 5.63
C GLY A 544 -27.82 14.27 5.04
N THR A 545 -27.19 13.34 5.75
CA THR A 545 -25.91 12.74 5.38
C THR A 545 -26.05 11.23 5.33
N VAL A 546 -25.62 10.59 4.25
CA VAL A 546 -25.51 9.13 4.21
C VAL A 546 -24.37 8.72 5.14
N ARG A 547 -24.70 7.86 6.11
CA ARG A 547 -23.81 7.32 7.15
C ARG A 547 -23.37 5.90 6.86
N ALA A 548 -24.22 5.11 6.21
CA ALA A 548 -23.87 3.76 5.79
C ALA A 548 -24.57 3.37 4.49
N ILE A 549 -23.89 2.55 3.70
CA ILE A 549 -24.39 1.90 2.50
C ILE A 549 -24.19 0.39 2.65
N GLY A 550 -25.24 -0.37 2.40
CA GLY A 550 -25.24 -1.82 2.43
C GLY A 550 -26.10 -2.42 1.31
N VAL A 551 -26.15 -3.74 1.26
CA VAL A 551 -27.04 -4.48 0.36
C VAL A 551 -27.78 -5.55 1.15
N ARG A 552 -29.10 -5.55 1.07
CA ARG A 552 -29.95 -6.59 1.65
C ARG A 552 -30.25 -7.63 0.58
N LEU A 553 -30.00 -8.89 0.92
CA LEU A 553 -30.26 -10.06 0.10
C LEU A 553 -31.31 -10.92 0.80
N THR A 554 -32.39 -11.23 0.08
CA THR A 554 -33.43 -12.15 0.56
C THR A 554 -33.53 -13.31 -0.43
N GLY A 555 -33.06 -14.49 -0.03
CA GLY A 555 -33.19 -15.72 -0.82
C GLY A 555 -34.61 -16.28 -0.79
N ALA A 556 -34.93 -17.17 -1.74
CA ALA A 556 -36.20 -17.91 -1.72
C ALA A 556 -36.00 -19.32 -1.14
N GLY A 557 -36.52 -19.56 0.07
CA GLY A 557 -36.65 -20.90 0.63
C GLY A 557 -35.35 -21.63 0.94
N GLY A 558 -34.26 -20.92 1.26
CA GLY A 558 -32.97 -21.53 1.63
C GLY A 558 -32.18 -22.10 0.45
N ALA A 559 -32.52 -21.76 -0.79
CA ALA A 559 -31.73 -22.15 -1.96
C ALA A 559 -30.30 -21.59 -1.87
N GLU A 560 -29.34 -22.33 -2.41
CA GLU A 560 -27.95 -21.86 -2.50
C GLU A 560 -27.87 -20.62 -3.40
N LEU A 561 -27.35 -19.53 -2.84
CA LEU A 561 -27.15 -18.27 -3.54
C LEU A 561 -25.70 -18.16 -4.03
N ARG A 562 -25.53 -17.61 -5.23
CA ARG A 562 -24.28 -17.05 -5.71
C ARG A 562 -24.54 -15.67 -6.31
N TRP A 563 -24.23 -14.62 -5.57
CA TRP A 563 -24.48 -13.24 -5.98
C TRP A 563 -23.19 -12.42 -5.96
N ARG A 564 -22.99 -11.58 -6.98
CA ARG A 564 -21.79 -10.77 -7.17
C ARG A 564 -22.11 -9.29 -7.15
N LEU A 565 -21.30 -8.53 -6.41
CA LEU A 565 -21.29 -7.08 -6.41
C LEU A 565 -20.05 -6.61 -7.17
N GLY A 566 -20.28 -5.93 -8.29
CA GLY A 566 -19.23 -5.42 -9.18
C GLY A 566 -18.99 -3.92 -9.03
N GLY A 567 -19.90 -3.18 -8.42
CA GLY A 567 -19.71 -1.75 -8.19
C GLY A 567 -20.76 -1.09 -7.30
N VAL A 568 -20.33 -0.03 -6.62
CA VAL A 568 -21.19 0.93 -5.92
C VAL A 568 -20.71 2.32 -6.31
N ALA A 569 -21.63 3.21 -6.68
CA ALA A 569 -21.33 4.63 -6.84
C ALA A 569 -22.39 5.51 -6.17
N VAL A 570 -21.99 6.69 -5.67
CA VAL A 570 -22.88 7.71 -5.14
C VAL A 570 -22.52 9.02 -5.81
N ARG A 571 -23.51 9.69 -6.41
CA ARG A 571 -23.27 10.89 -7.21
C ARG A 571 -24.49 11.78 -7.33
N ASP A 572 -24.23 13.07 -7.54
CA ASP A 572 -25.22 14.04 -8.04
C ASP A 572 -25.14 14.20 -9.57
N ALA A 573 -23.92 14.09 -10.10
CA ALA A 573 -23.61 14.20 -11.53
C ALA A 573 -22.55 13.15 -11.91
N ALA A 574 -22.44 12.86 -13.21
CA ALA A 574 -21.44 11.93 -13.76
C ALA A 574 -20.46 12.67 -14.68
N PRO A 575 -19.55 13.50 -14.14
CA PRO A 575 -18.60 14.25 -14.96
C PRO A 575 -17.55 13.31 -15.56
N THR A 576 -17.29 13.47 -16.86
CA THR A 576 -16.17 12.82 -17.55
C THR A 576 -14.92 13.69 -17.44
N PRO A 577 -13.76 13.15 -17.05
CA PRO A 577 -12.52 13.93 -17.00
C PRO A 577 -12.07 14.37 -18.40
N PRO A 578 -11.35 15.50 -18.53
CA PRO A 578 -10.79 15.91 -19.80
C PRO A 578 -9.68 14.94 -20.25
N ALA A 579 -9.48 14.85 -21.57
CA ALA A 579 -8.42 14.02 -22.13
C ALA A 579 -7.03 14.58 -21.74
N PRO A 580 -6.03 13.71 -21.46
CA PRO A 580 -4.64 14.15 -21.31
C PRO A 580 -4.11 14.71 -22.63
N SER A 581 -2.94 15.35 -22.63
CA SER A 581 -2.33 15.88 -23.86
C SER A 581 -0.84 15.53 -23.96
N GLY A 582 -0.27 15.68 -25.17
CA GLY A 582 1.17 15.51 -25.36
C GLY A 582 1.71 14.10 -25.06
N LEU A 583 0.89 13.07 -25.25
CA LEU A 583 1.32 11.67 -25.15
C LEU A 583 2.45 11.41 -26.15
N ARG A 584 3.57 10.89 -25.65
CA ARG A 584 4.77 10.62 -26.44
C ARG A 584 5.55 9.45 -25.85
N ILE A 585 6.33 8.78 -26.70
CA ILE A 585 7.33 7.79 -26.30
C ILE A 585 8.63 8.55 -26.04
N THR A 586 9.14 8.53 -24.81
CA THR A 586 10.34 9.26 -24.39
C THR A 586 11.61 8.42 -24.51
N ALA A 587 11.49 7.09 -24.46
CA ALA A 587 12.58 6.15 -24.71
C ALA A 587 12.01 4.82 -25.19
N ALA A 588 12.75 4.11 -26.04
CA ALA A 588 12.39 2.79 -26.55
C ALA A 588 13.64 1.92 -26.72
N SER A 589 13.55 0.64 -26.39
CA SER A 589 14.59 -0.35 -26.63
C SER A 589 13.95 -1.72 -26.87
N GLY A 590 13.87 -2.14 -28.14
CA GLY A 590 13.07 -3.31 -28.50
C GLY A 590 11.61 -3.13 -28.06
N GLY A 591 11.08 -4.11 -27.32
CA GLY A 591 9.72 -4.09 -26.79
C GLY A 591 9.49 -3.23 -25.54
N ASP A 592 10.53 -2.58 -25.01
CA ASP A 592 10.45 -1.76 -23.80
C ASP A 592 10.24 -0.29 -24.16
N LEU A 593 9.16 0.31 -23.68
CA LEU A 593 8.77 1.69 -23.97
C LEU A 593 8.55 2.49 -22.69
N ARG A 594 9.13 3.69 -22.63
CA ARG A 594 8.75 4.74 -21.66
C ARG A 594 7.82 5.72 -22.34
N LEU A 595 6.63 5.91 -21.78
CA LEU A 595 5.64 6.87 -22.24
C LEU A 595 5.48 7.99 -21.21
N ALA A 596 5.23 9.21 -21.68
CA ALA A 596 4.92 10.36 -20.83
C ALA A 596 3.86 11.25 -21.49
N TRP A 597 3.10 11.98 -20.67
CA TRP A 597 2.06 12.91 -21.12
C TRP A 597 1.92 14.07 -20.14
N ASN A 598 1.14 15.08 -20.54
CA ASN A 598 0.67 16.13 -19.64
C ASN A 598 -0.67 15.68 -19.05
N PRO A 599 -0.78 15.48 -17.72
CA PRO A 599 -2.01 15.03 -17.10
C PRO A 599 -3.10 16.12 -17.18
N ALA A 600 -4.35 15.69 -17.28
CA ALA A 600 -5.50 16.57 -17.07
C ALA A 600 -5.54 17.02 -15.59
N ARG A 601 -5.91 18.28 -15.34
CA ARG A 601 -5.81 18.88 -14.00
C ARG A 601 -6.99 18.55 -13.07
N ASP A 602 -8.16 18.26 -13.63
CA ASP A 602 -9.41 18.16 -12.87
C ASP A 602 -10.07 16.80 -13.04
N GLY A 603 -10.52 16.21 -11.92
CA GLY A 603 -11.38 15.03 -11.92
C GLY A 603 -10.73 13.71 -12.37
N VAL A 604 -9.41 13.67 -12.54
CA VAL A 604 -8.68 12.45 -12.93
C VAL A 604 -8.37 11.61 -11.70
N ARG A 605 -8.84 10.36 -11.71
CA ARG A 605 -8.52 9.32 -10.73
C ARG A 605 -7.21 8.62 -11.08
N HIS A 606 -7.07 8.22 -12.35
CA HIS A 606 -5.89 7.57 -12.92
C HIS A 606 -5.96 7.61 -14.45
N HIS A 607 -4.95 7.06 -15.12
CA HIS A 607 -4.92 6.86 -16.56
C HIS A 607 -4.83 5.37 -16.89
N THR A 608 -5.40 4.98 -18.03
CA THR A 608 -5.28 3.62 -18.58
C THR A 608 -4.61 3.68 -19.95
N LEU A 609 -3.74 2.72 -20.21
CA LEU A 609 -3.06 2.54 -21.49
C LEU A 609 -3.55 1.25 -22.15
N HIS A 610 -3.98 1.36 -23.39
CA HIS A 610 -4.38 0.23 -24.23
C HIS A 610 -3.54 0.18 -25.50
N ARG A 611 -3.34 -1.01 -26.04
CA ARG A 611 -2.87 -1.22 -27.42
C ARG A 611 -4.07 -1.51 -28.31
N LEU A 612 -4.13 -0.85 -29.46
CA LEU A 612 -5.06 -1.22 -30.53
C LEU A 612 -4.40 -2.27 -31.41
N LEU A 613 -4.99 -3.46 -31.45
CA LEU A 613 -4.51 -4.56 -32.28
C LEU A 613 -5.02 -4.42 -33.73
N PRO A 614 -4.37 -5.07 -34.72
CA PRO A 614 -4.78 -5.00 -36.12
C PRO A 614 -6.23 -5.46 -36.40
N ASP A 615 -6.78 -6.33 -35.55
CA ASP A 615 -8.16 -6.83 -35.64
C ASP A 615 -9.21 -5.85 -35.05
N GLY A 616 -8.76 -4.69 -34.54
CA GLY A 616 -9.60 -3.69 -33.89
C GLY A 616 -9.80 -3.90 -32.39
N THR A 617 -9.28 -4.98 -31.81
CA THR A 617 -9.39 -5.27 -30.38
C THR A 617 -8.55 -4.29 -29.56
N ARG A 618 -9.11 -3.81 -28.44
CA ARG A 618 -8.40 -2.98 -27.45
C ARG A 618 -7.84 -3.89 -26.35
N ARG A 619 -6.52 -4.04 -26.29
CA ARG A 619 -5.84 -4.80 -25.22
C ARG A 619 -5.37 -3.86 -24.12
N PHE A 620 -5.80 -4.09 -22.89
CA PHE A 620 -5.30 -3.33 -21.74
C PHE A 620 -3.84 -3.68 -21.44
N LEU A 621 -2.98 -2.66 -21.32
CA LEU A 621 -1.56 -2.83 -20.98
C LEU A 621 -1.29 -2.50 -19.51
N GLY A 622 -2.05 -1.58 -18.93
CA GLY A 622 -1.87 -1.14 -17.55
C GLY A 622 -2.55 0.18 -17.27
N GLY A 623 -2.51 0.57 -16.00
CA GLY A 623 -2.98 1.88 -15.53
C GLY A 623 -2.05 2.45 -14.48
N THR A 624 -2.12 3.77 -14.30
CA THR A 624 -1.25 4.49 -13.36
C THR A 624 -1.85 5.85 -12.99
N CYS A 625 -1.57 6.33 -11.77
CA CYS A 625 -1.89 7.71 -11.38
C CYS A 625 -0.83 8.70 -11.87
N GLN A 626 0.36 8.22 -12.22
CA GLN A 626 1.50 9.02 -12.65
C GLN A 626 1.29 9.58 -14.07
N PRO A 627 2.00 10.65 -14.46
CA PRO A 627 1.99 11.20 -15.82
C PRO A 627 2.95 10.47 -16.79
N ALA A 628 3.43 9.30 -16.40
CA ALA A 628 4.32 8.46 -17.19
C ALA A 628 4.01 6.98 -16.95
N PHE A 629 4.29 6.12 -17.94
CA PHE A 629 4.05 4.68 -17.86
C PHE A 629 5.17 3.90 -18.57
N PHE A 630 5.64 2.83 -17.93
CA PHE A 630 6.55 1.88 -18.57
C PHE A 630 5.79 0.67 -19.09
N ALA A 631 5.88 0.43 -20.40
CA ALA A 631 5.35 -0.77 -21.04
C ALA A 631 6.51 -1.69 -21.45
N GLY A 632 6.67 -2.83 -20.79
CA GLY A 632 7.78 -3.74 -20.99
C GLY A 632 7.45 -4.94 -21.88
N GLY A 633 8.44 -5.43 -22.61
CA GLY A 633 8.40 -6.73 -23.29
C GLY A 633 7.37 -6.86 -24.41
N LEU A 634 6.93 -5.74 -25.00
CA LEU A 634 5.94 -5.77 -26.08
C LEU A 634 6.52 -6.42 -27.35
N ARG A 635 5.67 -7.10 -28.12
CA ARG A 635 6.04 -7.74 -29.39
C ARG A 635 5.03 -7.38 -30.49
N PRO A 636 5.46 -7.27 -31.76
CA PRO A 636 4.53 -7.12 -32.88
C PRO A 636 3.61 -8.34 -32.97
N GLU A 637 2.31 -8.10 -33.21
CA GLU A 637 1.41 -9.16 -33.68
C GLU A 637 1.72 -9.50 -35.16
N GLN A 638 1.19 -10.60 -35.66
CA GLN A 638 1.39 -11.00 -37.06
C GLN A 638 0.94 -9.90 -38.02
N GLY A 639 1.87 -9.38 -38.82
CA GLY A 639 1.59 -8.33 -39.82
C GLY A 639 1.55 -6.91 -39.26
N GLU A 640 1.86 -6.70 -37.98
CA GLU A 640 1.88 -5.37 -37.35
C GLU A 640 3.24 -4.71 -37.53
N SER A 641 3.32 -3.71 -38.41
CA SER A 641 4.51 -2.87 -38.61
C SER A 641 4.58 -1.69 -37.64
N GLU A 642 3.43 -1.27 -37.10
CA GLU A 642 3.32 -0.17 -36.16
C GLU A 642 2.34 -0.54 -35.04
N ALA A 643 2.74 -0.33 -33.77
CA ALA A 643 1.88 -0.46 -32.62
C ALA A 643 1.24 0.88 -32.26
N ARG A 644 -0.10 0.89 -32.15
CA ARG A 644 -0.86 2.08 -31.74
C ARG A 644 -1.32 1.95 -30.29
N PHE A 645 -1.04 2.97 -29.50
CA PHE A 645 -1.44 3.04 -28.10
C PHE A 645 -2.53 4.10 -27.90
N GLU A 646 -3.51 3.80 -27.05
CA GLU A 646 -4.52 4.75 -26.56
C GLU A 646 -4.32 5.01 -25.08
N LEU A 647 -4.18 6.28 -24.71
CA LEU A 647 -4.23 6.73 -23.32
C LEU A 647 -5.57 7.42 -23.07
N ARG A 648 -6.21 7.09 -21.93
CA ARG A 648 -7.40 7.78 -21.44
C ARG A 648 -7.20 8.21 -19.99
N ALA A 649 -7.81 9.33 -19.62
CA ALA A 649 -8.04 9.67 -18.22
C ALA A 649 -9.32 9.00 -17.73
N VAL A 650 -9.30 8.48 -16.51
CA VAL A 650 -10.43 7.84 -15.84
C VAL A 650 -10.83 8.68 -14.63
N GLY A 651 -12.12 8.95 -14.48
CA GLY A 651 -12.66 9.72 -13.36
C GLY A 651 -12.99 8.87 -12.14
N GLU A 652 -13.38 9.49 -11.03
CA GLU A 652 -13.77 8.77 -9.80
C GLU A 652 -14.95 7.80 -10.05
N LEU A 653 -15.86 8.14 -10.96
CA LEU A 653 -17.01 7.31 -11.36
C LEU A 653 -16.71 6.34 -12.51
N TYR A 654 -15.44 6.10 -12.84
CA TYR A 654 -15.01 5.25 -13.96
C TYR A 654 -15.45 5.72 -15.36
N THR A 655 -15.96 6.95 -15.48
CA THR A 655 -16.13 7.63 -16.76
C THR A 655 -14.76 7.88 -17.41
N THR A 656 -14.64 7.66 -18.72
CA THR A 656 -13.36 7.77 -19.43
C THR A 656 -13.38 8.93 -20.43
N SER A 657 -12.26 9.64 -20.52
CA SER A 657 -12.08 10.71 -21.50
C SER A 657 -12.07 10.18 -22.95
N ALA A 658 -12.13 11.08 -23.92
CA ALA A 658 -11.67 10.78 -25.27
C ALA A 658 -10.20 10.28 -25.23
N PRO A 659 -9.80 9.35 -26.13
CA PRO A 659 -8.44 8.83 -26.14
C PRO A 659 -7.47 9.85 -26.78
N VAL A 660 -6.23 9.82 -26.32
CA VAL A 660 -5.09 10.36 -27.09
C VAL A 660 -4.18 9.22 -27.51
N THR A 661 -3.61 9.31 -28.69
CA THR A 661 -2.88 8.17 -29.28
C THR A 661 -1.45 8.52 -29.65
N VAL A 662 -0.58 7.51 -29.56
CA VAL A 662 0.79 7.54 -30.07
C VAL A 662 1.09 6.23 -30.78
N THR A 663 1.96 6.29 -31.78
CA THR A 663 2.36 5.12 -32.56
C THR A 663 3.84 4.84 -32.36
N HIS A 664 4.20 3.56 -32.21
CA HIS A 664 5.57 3.04 -32.21
C HIS A 664 5.79 2.20 -33.45
N ARG A 665 6.94 2.37 -34.12
CA ARG A 665 7.38 1.51 -35.22
C ARG A 665 8.34 0.46 -34.66
N TRP A 666 8.08 -0.81 -34.97
CA TRP A 666 8.83 -1.97 -34.48
C TRP A 666 10.27 -2.04 -35.00
#